data_AF-A0A523VY91-F1
#
_entry.id   AF-A0A523VY91-F1
#
_cell.length_a   1.000
_cell.length_b   1.000
_cell.length_c   1.000
_cell.angle_alpha   90.00
_cell.angle_beta   90.00
_cell.angle_gamma   90.00
#
_symmetry.space_group_name_H-M   'P 1'
#
loop_
_entity.id
_entity.type
_entity.pdbx_description
1 polymer ?
#
loop_
_entity_poly.entity_id
_entity_poly.type
_entity_poly.pdbx_seq_one_letter_code
_entity_poly.pdbx_strand_id
1 'polypeptide(L)'
;MKRTVVILLLAFGIGFSLPYWEQEDFERAEIIPKEKAIMQTEVRLLRGEWQRWSYIHELCQTAAFVASMQVSDSLDPEFGGVIEGEDQLNVVQTDNTQEAIWVWCRYYEITGDTTYFTNLRRAWIYVMNYPAYLEEGTDSDYYRVWNCGLALFAESKFRNLFNDTTYSSYADTCAKYILHHPLPFDDPDPYYRQLHPKVTSLAAGMLYQYGKELNNQTFKDTALLYGGRVKSWVELDPNTNINDEIWAMSGGTAVWGLCRSIFDADTALGITWLNTYVPYMKYYQPTGTWNNSWNIWYANAYNFSARITQNSTYVEYHHSLTDSLLIQDYDDDGGVPPTRSWGQNQDHSWVSTYMVFMGFEGLMDSIKNIDAGVNGIYAVGPMPFFLEGDSIILSMRVVNYGFSFLSNVYFTIDGPYFADTIMDLPIGYEDTITFDAPWVPNDTGYYDFTAYSDYSGDERPGNDTFDTLLFVRPLRLVSGTVNDSTSAAGIYAQIYFQFIDDTGSVHFDSTETDSSTGTFNIYLIDSLYRAFIYTEIPYPDIVKEDIYVTPDSITDLTIYLNPADILIINRDNEGRYAEYYAKPLDSLNVTYKVWAPVNQGIFPFSRINEFNNSTIIWYTGRAEIDNITPQEQESLMVFLDNSGKLLITGQNIGEEISATQFYTDYLHALLVSDSIHALPCYPDTLDALGQSLDRIWTVGGVANQYSRDIIASDGNSHQFLYYETALTNCSGIWYNDPVLNYQVIYCGFGIEAVHNRPGYMSRKDFLAELLEWFGILKIQEYDKEQCIKYLFRIYPNPAYNEVNIYSSSNVVLQKVSIKIYDTSGRLIKTLVKEKPIDKLVWNLQDSKRRCVPNGIYFIKFEADDINIIIKTVVLR
;
A
#
# COMPACT_ATOMS: atom_id res chain seq x y z
N MET A 1 -8.27 84.83 -41.36
CA MET A 1 -8.93 85.93 -40.61
C MET A 1 -9.75 85.31 -39.49
N LYS A 2 -9.39 85.61 -38.22
CA LYS A 2 -10.11 85.33 -36.95
C LYS A 2 -10.23 83.85 -36.52
N ARG A 3 -9.50 83.43 -35.47
CA ARG A 3 -9.85 83.38 -34.01
C ARG A 3 -10.80 82.20 -33.69
N THR A 4 -10.78 81.44 -32.61
CA THR A 4 -9.99 81.25 -31.37
C THR A 4 -10.69 80.09 -30.63
N VAL A 5 -9.93 79.20 -29.98
CA VAL A 5 -10.14 78.47 -28.68
C VAL A 5 -11.58 78.45 -28.09
N VAL A 6 -12.14 77.32 -27.66
CA VAL A 6 -12.08 76.80 -26.26
C VAL A 6 -12.49 75.31 -26.17
N ILE A 7 -11.71 74.59 -25.36
CA ILE A 7 -11.88 73.25 -24.79
C ILE A 7 -12.94 73.26 -23.67
N LEU A 8 -13.81 72.24 -23.58
CA LEU A 8 -14.11 71.59 -22.29
C LEU A 8 -14.77 70.20 -22.42
N LEU A 9 -14.23 69.33 -21.55
CA LEU A 9 -14.33 67.89 -21.31
C LEU A 9 -15.68 67.31 -20.81
N LEU A 10 -15.77 65.97 -20.96
CA LEU A 10 -16.51 64.94 -20.18
C LEU A 10 -18.03 64.82 -20.47
N ALA A 11 -18.68 63.66 -20.65
CA ALA A 11 -18.38 62.23 -20.41
C ALA A 11 -19.49 61.34 -21.06
N PHE A 12 -19.16 60.08 -21.41
CA PHE A 12 -19.98 58.84 -21.62
C PHE A 12 -21.43 58.95 -22.20
N GLY A 13 -21.92 58.20 -23.19
CA GLY A 13 -21.55 56.93 -23.82
C GLY A 13 -22.83 56.08 -23.99
N ILE A 14 -23.38 55.93 -25.21
CA ILE A 14 -24.31 54.86 -25.64
C ILE A 14 -24.10 54.62 -27.15
N GLY A 15 -23.93 53.35 -27.53
CA GLY A 15 -23.55 52.87 -28.85
C GLY A 15 -24.65 52.85 -29.92
N PHE A 16 -24.19 52.88 -31.18
CA PHE A 16 -24.95 52.63 -32.40
C PHE A 16 -24.64 51.23 -32.93
N SER A 17 -25.68 50.53 -33.38
CA SER A 17 -25.65 49.25 -34.11
C SER A 17 -24.92 49.38 -35.46
N LEU A 18 -24.18 48.35 -35.86
CA LEU A 18 -23.60 48.21 -37.20
C LEU A 18 -24.67 47.76 -38.25
N PRO A 19 -24.52 48.10 -39.53
CA PRO A 19 -25.53 47.91 -40.58
C PRO A 19 -25.50 46.50 -41.21
N TYR A 20 -26.63 46.12 -41.82
CA TYR A 20 -26.84 44.84 -42.53
C TYR A 20 -26.14 44.81 -43.90
N TRP A 21 -25.71 43.61 -44.31
CA TRP A 21 -25.05 43.30 -45.59
C TRP A 21 -26.00 43.44 -46.78
N GLU A 22 -25.49 43.91 -47.92
CA GLU A 22 -26.26 44.00 -49.17
C GLU A 22 -26.00 42.80 -50.10
N GLN A 23 -26.87 42.59 -51.09
CA GLN A 23 -26.83 41.42 -51.97
C GLN A 23 -25.50 41.29 -52.75
N GLU A 24 -24.84 42.40 -53.08
CA GLU A 24 -23.50 42.37 -53.69
C GLU A 24 -22.41 41.87 -52.73
N ASP A 25 -22.59 41.98 -51.41
CA ASP A 25 -21.68 41.42 -50.40
C ASP A 25 -21.85 39.90 -50.27
N PHE A 26 -23.08 39.40 -50.47
CA PHE A 26 -23.36 37.97 -50.57
C PHE A 26 -22.77 37.35 -51.84
N GLU A 27 -22.92 38.02 -52.99
CA GLU A 27 -22.37 37.54 -54.26
C GLU A 27 -20.83 37.57 -54.27
N ARG A 28 -20.20 38.58 -53.63
CA ARG A 28 -18.73 38.59 -53.40
C ARG A 28 -18.27 37.48 -52.46
N ALA A 29 -19.06 37.12 -51.45
CA ALA A 29 -18.74 36.06 -50.50
C ALA A 29 -18.87 34.65 -51.10
N GLU A 30 -19.68 34.47 -52.15
CA GLU A 30 -19.82 33.18 -52.85
C GLU A 30 -18.69 32.89 -53.85
N ILE A 31 -17.99 33.92 -54.36
CA ILE A 31 -16.92 33.77 -55.37
C ILE A 31 -15.54 33.56 -54.71
N ILE A 32 -15.42 33.80 -53.39
CA ILE A 32 -14.25 33.40 -52.62
C ILE A 32 -14.27 31.87 -52.52
N PRO A 33 -13.20 31.15 -52.90
CA PRO A 33 -13.12 29.71 -52.65
C PRO A 33 -13.34 29.48 -51.15
N LYS A 34 -14.48 28.89 -50.80
CA LYS A 34 -14.72 28.44 -49.44
C LYS A 34 -13.71 27.32 -49.20
N GLU A 35 -12.67 27.62 -48.42
CA GLU A 35 -11.81 26.57 -47.89
C GLU A 35 -12.71 25.55 -47.19
N LYS A 36 -12.47 24.27 -47.48
CA LYS A 36 -13.12 23.17 -46.78
C LYS A 36 -12.95 23.36 -45.27
N ALA A 37 -13.95 22.92 -44.51
CA ALA A 37 -13.91 22.88 -43.05
C ALA A 37 -12.57 22.31 -42.55
N ILE A 38 -11.89 23.06 -41.69
CA ILE A 38 -10.63 22.67 -41.03
C ILE A 38 -10.96 21.79 -39.82
N MET A 39 -11.69 20.70 -40.04
CA MET A 39 -11.74 19.53 -39.15
C MET A 39 -11.48 18.24 -39.94
N GLN A 40 -10.67 18.34 -40.99
CA GLN A 40 -10.04 17.22 -41.70
C GLN A 40 -8.54 17.49 -41.88
N THR A 41 -7.88 18.01 -40.86
CA THR A 41 -6.42 17.87 -40.78
C THR A 41 -6.15 16.65 -39.94
N GLU A 42 -5.64 15.59 -40.58
CA GLU A 42 -4.82 14.59 -39.91
C GLU A 42 -3.93 15.32 -38.91
N VAL A 43 -3.97 14.88 -37.65
CA VAL A 43 -2.98 15.29 -36.65
C VAL A 43 -1.63 14.98 -37.28
N ARG A 44 -0.88 16.01 -37.70
CA ARG A 44 0.50 15.81 -38.13
C ARG A 44 1.19 15.03 -37.02
N LEU A 45 1.90 13.95 -37.38
CA LEU A 45 2.72 13.14 -36.48
C LEU A 45 3.59 14.06 -35.59
N LEU A 46 3.07 14.35 -34.40
CA LEU A 46 3.71 15.20 -33.39
C LEU A 46 4.25 14.34 -32.23
N ARG A 47 4.49 13.04 -32.45
CA ARG A 47 4.81 12.08 -31.38
C ARG A 47 5.98 11.17 -31.74
N GLY A 48 6.78 10.82 -30.73
CA GLY A 48 7.74 9.70 -30.82
C GLY A 48 7.02 8.35 -30.80
N GLU A 49 7.70 7.29 -31.27
CA GLU A 49 7.29 5.87 -31.24
C GLU A 49 7.20 5.30 -29.80
N TRP A 50 6.20 5.70 -29.02
CA TRP A 50 6.11 5.39 -27.59
C TRP A 50 4.70 4.86 -27.32
N GLN A 51 4.47 3.55 -27.44
CA GLN A 51 3.21 2.88 -27.09
C GLN A 51 3.55 1.67 -26.21
N ARG A 52 3.20 1.77 -24.92
CA ARG A 52 3.42 0.70 -23.94
C ARG A 52 2.27 -0.31 -23.91
N TRP A 53 1.04 0.19 -24.07
CA TRP A 53 -0.19 -0.59 -23.98
C TRP A 53 -0.83 -0.79 -25.35
N SER A 54 -1.49 -1.92 -25.57
CA SER A 54 -2.38 -2.07 -26.71
C SER A 54 -3.75 -1.51 -26.35
N TYR A 55 -4.01 -0.24 -26.66
CA TYR A 55 -5.32 0.37 -26.39
C TYR A 55 -6.51 -0.36 -27.04
N ILE A 56 -6.26 -1.19 -28.06
CA ILE A 56 -7.27 -2.06 -28.66
C ILE A 56 -7.52 -3.27 -27.75
N HIS A 57 -6.47 -3.86 -27.18
CA HIS A 57 -6.60 -4.89 -26.14
C HIS A 57 -7.36 -4.36 -24.92
N GLU A 58 -6.96 -3.20 -24.40
CA GLU A 58 -7.63 -2.57 -23.26
C GLU A 58 -9.12 -2.31 -23.54
N LEU A 59 -9.47 -1.84 -24.75
CA LEU A 59 -10.88 -1.72 -25.18
C LEU A 59 -11.60 -3.08 -25.14
N CYS A 60 -10.95 -4.16 -25.57
CA CYS A 60 -11.55 -5.50 -25.58
C CYS A 60 -11.78 -6.01 -24.15
N GLN A 61 -10.82 -5.81 -23.24
CA GLN A 61 -10.95 -6.12 -21.82
C GLN A 61 -12.07 -5.30 -21.20
N THR A 62 -12.07 -3.97 -21.32
CA THR A 62 -13.14 -3.13 -20.77
C THR A 62 -14.52 -3.51 -21.34
N ALA A 63 -14.62 -3.86 -22.62
CA ALA A 63 -15.89 -4.33 -23.21
C ALA A 63 -16.38 -5.64 -22.57
N ALA A 64 -15.46 -6.55 -22.22
CA ALA A 64 -15.75 -7.79 -21.50
C ALA A 64 -16.13 -7.53 -20.03
N PHE A 65 -15.38 -6.69 -19.33
CA PHE A 65 -15.67 -6.25 -17.97
C PHE A 65 -17.07 -5.66 -17.87
N VAL A 66 -17.41 -4.68 -18.70
CA VAL A 66 -18.74 -4.04 -18.66
C VAL A 66 -19.85 -5.04 -19.04
N ALA A 67 -19.56 -6.07 -19.86
CA ALA A 67 -20.51 -7.14 -20.15
C ALA A 67 -20.72 -8.10 -18.97
N SER A 68 -19.69 -8.34 -18.14
CA SER A 68 -19.81 -9.12 -16.91
C SER A 68 -20.66 -8.39 -15.86
N MET A 69 -20.64 -7.06 -15.88
CA MET A 69 -21.41 -6.16 -15.00
C MET A 69 -22.87 -5.94 -15.44
N GLN A 70 -23.35 -6.56 -16.52
CA GLN A 70 -24.72 -6.39 -16.98
C GLN A 70 -25.70 -7.33 -16.25
N VAL A 71 -26.81 -6.79 -15.75
CA VAL A 71 -27.92 -7.58 -15.19
C VAL A 71 -28.55 -8.43 -16.29
N SER A 72 -28.31 -9.74 -16.23
CA SER A 72 -28.69 -10.69 -17.28
C SER A 72 -29.98 -11.47 -17.00
N ASP A 73 -30.48 -11.47 -15.77
CA ASP A 73 -31.75 -12.11 -15.40
C ASP A 73 -32.94 -11.30 -15.91
N SER A 74 -33.69 -11.86 -16.86
CA SER A 74 -34.89 -11.23 -17.44
C SER A 74 -36.05 -11.04 -16.46
N LEU A 75 -36.00 -11.65 -15.26
CA LEU A 75 -36.99 -11.44 -14.21
C LEU A 75 -36.64 -10.28 -13.27
N ASP A 76 -35.41 -9.79 -13.34
CA ASP A 76 -34.97 -8.65 -12.55
C ASP A 76 -35.59 -7.36 -13.11
N PRO A 77 -36.15 -6.47 -12.27
CA PRO A 77 -36.63 -5.15 -12.72
C PRO A 77 -35.57 -4.34 -13.47
N GLU A 78 -34.29 -4.50 -13.09
CA GLU A 78 -33.15 -3.79 -13.66
C GLU A 78 -32.52 -4.53 -14.86
N PHE A 79 -33.26 -5.50 -15.44
CA PHE A 79 -32.78 -6.30 -16.57
C PHE A 79 -32.18 -5.45 -17.70
N GLY A 80 -30.92 -5.77 -18.03
CA GLY A 80 -30.14 -5.13 -19.07
C GLY A 80 -29.36 -3.91 -18.65
N GLY A 81 -29.59 -3.40 -17.43
CA GLY A 81 -28.80 -2.32 -16.85
C GLY A 81 -27.40 -2.79 -16.46
N VAL A 82 -26.48 -1.84 -16.30
CA VAL A 82 -25.09 -2.07 -15.91
C VAL A 82 -24.88 -1.67 -14.46
N ILE A 83 -24.31 -2.60 -13.70
CA ILE A 83 -23.97 -2.45 -12.29
C ILE A 83 -22.82 -1.46 -12.13
N GLU A 84 -22.92 -0.61 -11.10
CA GLU A 84 -21.99 0.48 -10.73
C GLU A 84 -20.54 0.06 -10.55
N GLY A 85 -20.32 -1.01 -9.79
CA GLY A 85 -18.99 -1.50 -9.47
C GLY A 85 -19.04 -2.80 -8.69
N GLU A 86 -17.90 -3.46 -8.60
CA GLU A 86 -17.75 -4.77 -7.96
C GLU A 86 -18.07 -4.77 -6.47
N ASP A 87 -17.88 -3.64 -5.80
CA ASP A 87 -18.27 -3.40 -4.41
C ASP A 87 -19.66 -2.75 -4.27
N GLN A 88 -20.34 -2.47 -5.39
CA GLN A 88 -21.67 -1.85 -5.47
C GLN A 88 -22.65 -2.63 -6.35
N LEU A 89 -22.70 -3.96 -6.15
CA LEU A 89 -23.52 -4.89 -6.95
C LEU A 89 -25.04 -4.61 -6.96
N ASN A 90 -25.56 -3.81 -6.03
CA ASN A 90 -26.98 -3.47 -5.93
C ASN A 90 -27.33 -2.09 -6.51
N VAL A 91 -26.37 -1.45 -7.20
CA VAL A 91 -26.55 -0.13 -7.80
C VAL A 91 -26.48 -0.31 -9.30
N VAL A 92 -27.59 -0.12 -9.99
CA VAL A 92 -27.68 -0.18 -11.46
C VAL A 92 -28.13 1.17 -11.94
N GLN A 93 -27.40 1.76 -12.89
CA GLN A 93 -27.64 3.14 -13.31
C GLN A 93 -27.68 3.32 -14.83
N THR A 94 -28.45 4.32 -15.25
CA THR A 94 -28.70 4.63 -16.66
C THR A 94 -27.51 5.27 -17.36
N ASP A 95 -26.67 6.01 -16.66
CA ASP A 95 -25.41 6.54 -17.18
C ASP A 95 -24.47 5.39 -17.56
N ASN A 96 -24.18 4.48 -16.63
CA ASN A 96 -23.32 3.32 -16.86
C ASN A 96 -23.80 2.48 -18.06
N THR A 97 -25.12 2.30 -18.15
CA THR A 97 -25.74 1.54 -19.24
C THR A 97 -25.61 2.24 -20.60
N GLN A 98 -25.75 3.56 -20.65
CA GLN A 98 -25.58 4.34 -21.88
C GLN A 98 -24.12 4.40 -22.34
N GLU A 99 -23.18 4.45 -21.40
CA GLU A 99 -21.75 4.38 -21.67
C GLU A 99 -21.35 3.00 -22.22
N ALA A 100 -21.89 1.92 -21.64
CA ALA A 100 -21.69 0.55 -22.12
C ALA A 100 -22.18 0.35 -23.57
N ILE A 101 -23.33 0.95 -23.92
CA ILE A 101 -23.83 0.97 -25.31
C ILE A 101 -22.76 1.53 -26.25
N TRP A 102 -22.12 2.64 -25.87
CA TRP A 102 -21.08 3.26 -26.67
C TRP A 102 -19.85 2.33 -26.81
N VAL A 103 -19.39 1.74 -25.69
CA VAL A 103 -18.23 0.83 -25.67
C VAL A 103 -18.45 -0.38 -26.56
N TRP A 104 -19.59 -1.07 -26.45
CA TRP A 104 -19.87 -2.24 -27.30
C TRP A 104 -20.06 -1.87 -28.78
N CYS A 105 -20.62 -0.68 -29.07
CA CYS A 105 -20.65 -0.17 -30.44
C CYS A 105 -19.23 0.07 -30.97
N ARG A 106 -18.35 0.68 -30.16
CA ARG A 106 -16.97 0.95 -30.56
C ARG A 106 -16.16 -0.34 -30.73
N TYR A 107 -16.35 -1.32 -29.86
CA TYR A 107 -15.80 -2.66 -30.01
C TYR A 107 -16.17 -3.26 -31.37
N TYR A 108 -17.46 -3.32 -31.71
CA TYR A 108 -17.92 -3.86 -33.00
C TYR A 108 -17.38 -3.07 -34.19
N GLU A 109 -17.32 -1.73 -34.09
CA GLU A 109 -16.78 -0.89 -35.16
C GLU A 109 -15.31 -1.19 -35.47
N ILE A 110 -14.51 -1.53 -34.45
CA ILE A 110 -13.09 -1.87 -34.60
C ILE A 110 -12.89 -3.33 -35.01
N THR A 111 -13.55 -4.27 -34.34
CA THR A 111 -13.26 -5.70 -34.48
C THR A 111 -14.13 -6.38 -35.54
N GLY A 112 -15.30 -5.82 -35.86
CA GLY A 112 -16.35 -6.49 -36.62
C GLY A 112 -17.02 -7.63 -35.86
N ASP A 113 -16.69 -7.85 -34.59
CA ASP A 113 -17.17 -8.97 -33.79
C ASP A 113 -18.53 -8.65 -33.13
N THR A 114 -19.49 -9.56 -33.33
CA THR A 114 -20.88 -9.41 -32.88
C THR A 114 -21.15 -9.88 -31.45
N THR A 115 -20.11 -10.28 -30.70
CA THR A 115 -20.19 -10.89 -29.36
C THR A 115 -21.15 -10.14 -28.43
N TYR A 116 -21.10 -8.81 -28.40
CA TYR A 116 -21.90 -8.00 -27.49
C TYR A 116 -23.26 -7.53 -28.04
N PHE A 117 -23.74 -8.05 -29.18
CA PHE A 117 -25.05 -7.63 -29.74
C PHE A 117 -26.22 -7.97 -28.82
N THR A 118 -26.12 -9.05 -28.04
CA THR A 118 -27.12 -9.39 -27.04
C THR A 118 -27.10 -8.37 -25.89
N ASN A 119 -25.91 -8.03 -25.39
CA ASN A 119 -25.73 -7.04 -24.33
C ASN A 119 -26.25 -5.66 -24.76
N LEU A 120 -25.93 -5.25 -25.99
CA LEU A 120 -26.40 -4.00 -26.59
C LEU A 120 -27.94 -3.92 -26.65
N ARG A 121 -28.61 -4.99 -27.05
CA ARG A 121 -30.08 -5.03 -27.05
C ARG A 121 -30.68 -4.93 -25.65
N ARG A 122 -30.07 -5.60 -24.67
CA ARG A 122 -30.50 -5.58 -23.27
C ARG A 122 -30.33 -4.19 -22.65
N ALA A 123 -29.19 -3.53 -22.91
CA ALA A 123 -28.94 -2.17 -22.43
C ALA A 123 -29.98 -1.18 -22.95
N TRP A 124 -30.36 -1.28 -24.23
CA TRP A 124 -31.46 -0.47 -24.76
C TRP A 124 -32.82 -0.78 -24.11
N ILE A 125 -33.12 -2.03 -23.75
CA ILE A 125 -34.34 -2.37 -22.99
C ILE A 125 -34.34 -1.64 -21.65
N TYR A 126 -33.23 -1.68 -20.92
CA TYR A 126 -33.08 -0.99 -19.64
C TYR A 126 -33.27 0.53 -19.79
N VAL A 127 -32.51 1.17 -20.68
CA VAL A 127 -32.57 2.62 -20.90
C VAL A 127 -33.97 3.10 -21.29
N MET A 128 -34.75 2.28 -22.00
CA MET A 128 -36.12 2.62 -22.36
C MET A 128 -37.12 2.46 -21.20
N ASN A 129 -36.83 1.59 -20.23
CA ASN A 129 -37.62 1.42 -19.01
C ASN A 129 -37.26 2.46 -17.93
N TYR A 130 -35.98 2.87 -17.90
CA TYR A 130 -35.39 3.83 -16.97
C TYR A 130 -34.78 5.00 -17.75
N PRO A 131 -35.59 5.85 -18.39
CA PRO A 131 -35.06 6.90 -19.26
C PRO A 131 -34.36 7.99 -18.45
N ALA A 132 -33.24 8.50 -18.99
CA ALA A 132 -32.40 9.54 -18.38
C ALA A 132 -33.15 10.75 -17.78
N TYR A 133 -34.23 11.19 -18.41
CA TYR A 133 -35.03 12.34 -17.95
C TYR A 133 -36.00 12.02 -16.79
N LEU A 134 -36.06 10.77 -16.34
CA LEU A 134 -36.80 10.32 -15.15
C LEU A 134 -35.89 9.82 -14.03
N GLU A 135 -34.57 9.91 -14.20
CA GLU A 135 -33.57 9.52 -13.20
C GLU A 135 -33.71 10.28 -11.88
N GLU A 136 -33.03 9.80 -10.83
CA GLU A 136 -33.10 10.35 -9.49
C GLU A 136 -32.56 11.80 -9.36
N GLY A 137 -32.89 12.45 -8.23
CA GLY A 137 -32.50 13.83 -7.91
C GLY A 137 -33.69 14.76 -7.69
N THR A 138 -34.16 14.90 -6.45
CA THR A 138 -35.25 15.84 -6.10
C THR A 138 -34.74 17.25 -5.85
N ASP A 139 -33.48 17.39 -5.47
CA ASP A 139 -32.92 18.65 -4.97
C ASP A 139 -32.32 19.50 -6.10
N SER A 140 -31.92 18.86 -7.21
CA SER A 140 -31.46 19.50 -8.44
C SER A 140 -31.63 18.58 -9.66
N ASP A 141 -31.81 19.15 -10.84
CA ASP A 141 -31.90 18.45 -12.13
C ASP A 141 -30.54 18.00 -12.70
N TYR A 142 -29.42 18.23 -11.98
CA TYR A 142 -28.09 17.98 -12.53
C TYR A 142 -27.92 16.55 -13.06
N TYR A 143 -28.41 15.54 -12.33
CA TYR A 143 -28.20 14.14 -12.68
C TYR A 143 -29.01 13.72 -13.92
N ARG A 144 -30.23 14.26 -14.09
CA ARG A 144 -31.04 14.07 -15.31
C ARG A 144 -30.44 14.78 -16.51
N VAL A 145 -29.93 16.00 -16.33
CA VAL A 145 -29.27 16.76 -17.41
C VAL A 145 -27.99 16.07 -17.86
N TRP A 146 -27.20 15.57 -16.90
CA TRP A 146 -26.03 14.73 -17.14
C TRP A 146 -26.38 13.49 -17.97
N ASN A 147 -27.32 12.68 -17.48
CA ASN A 147 -27.76 11.46 -18.14
C ASN A 147 -28.37 11.73 -19.52
N CYS A 148 -29.11 12.83 -19.69
CA CYS A 148 -29.64 13.23 -20.99
C CYS A 148 -28.54 13.57 -21.99
N GLY A 149 -27.38 14.06 -21.55
CA GLY A 149 -26.22 14.22 -22.42
C GLY A 149 -25.71 12.88 -22.93
N LEU A 150 -25.53 11.91 -22.02
CA LEU A 150 -25.08 10.56 -22.34
C LEU A 150 -26.05 9.83 -23.29
N ALA A 151 -27.36 10.10 -23.19
CA ALA A 151 -28.35 9.60 -24.14
C ALA A 151 -28.06 10.01 -25.59
N LEU A 152 -27.70 11.29 -25.80
CA LEU A 152 -27.34 11.79 -27.14
C LEU A 152 -26.06 11.13 -27.65
N PHE A 153 -25.10 10.93 -26.75
CA PHE A 153 -23.81 10.31 -27.04
C PHE A 153 -23.94 8.83 -27.43
N ALA A 154 -24.71 8.06 -26.66
CA ALA A 154 -24.97 6.64 -26.91
C ALA A 154 -25.81 6.42 -28.18
N GLU A 155 -26.90 7.18 -28.34
CA GLU A 155 -27.76 7.09 -29.53
C GLU A 155 -26.99 7.47 -30.80
N SER A 156 -26.22 8.56 -30.77
CA SER A 156 -25.44 8.99 -31.93
C SER A 156 -24.49 7.88 -32.39
N LYS A 157 -23.75 7.26 -31.46
CA LYS A 157 -22.83 6.18 -31.80
C LYS A 157 -23.56 4.99 -32.41
N PHE A 158 -24.65 4.55 -31.78
CA PHE A 158 -25.45 3.43 -32.26
C PHE A 158 -26.03 3.71 -33.66
N ARG A 159 -26.67 4.86 -33.84
CA ARG A 159 -27.32 5.25 -35.09
C ARG A 159 -26.30 5.38 -36.22
N ASN A 160 -25.16 6.01 -35.97
CA ASN A 160 -24.14 6.20 -37.00
C ASN A 160 -23.50 4.87 -37.43
N LEU A 161 -23.34 3.92 -36.49
CA LEU A 161 -22.74 2.62 -36.76
C LEU A 161 -23.70 1.66 -37.49
N PHE A 162 -24.94 1.56 -37.03
CA PHE A 162 -25.91 0.60 -37.56
C PHE A 162 -26.85 1.19 -38.62
N ASN A 163 -26.79 2.51 -38.84
CA ASN A 163 -27.77 3.25 -39.64
C ASN A 163 -29.21 2.96 -39.18
N ASP A 164 -29.41 2.89 -37.86
CA ASP A 164 -30.66 2.53 -37.20
C ASP A 164 -31.15 3.68 -36.32
N THR A 165 -32.36 4.17 -36.59
CA THR A 165 -32.98 5.32 -35.90
C THR A 165 -33.98 4.91 -34.81
N THR A 166 -33.98 3.64 -34.39
CA THR A 166 -34.95 3.10 -33.41
C THR A 166 -35.02 3.92 -32.12
N TYR A 167 -33.88 4.44 -31.64
CA TYR A 167 -33.78 5.17 -30.36
C TYR A 167 -33.73 6.70 -30.51
N SER A 168 -33.85 7.24 -31.73
CA SER A 168 -33.72 8.70 -31.96
C SER A 168 -34.80 9.51 -31.23
N SER A 169 -36.00 8.96 -31.02
CA SER A 169 -37.05 9.66 -30.26
C SER A 169 -36.70 9.81 -28.77
N TYR A 170 -35.94 8.86 -28.22
CA TYR A 170 -35.44 8.93 -26.84
C TYR A 170 -34.40 10.04 -26.72
N ALA A 171 -33.39 10.04 -27.59
CA ALA A 171 -32.38 11.10 -27.65
C ALA A 171 -32.99 12.49 -27.89
N ASP A 172 -33.97 12.63 -28.79
CA ASP A 172 -34.67 13.90 -29.01
C ASP A 172 -35.42 14.40 -27.78
N THR A 173 -35.94 13.48 -26.97
CA THR A 173 -36.60 13.83 -25.69
C THR A 173 -35.58 14.30 -24.68
N CYS A 174 -34.43 13.63 -24.56
CA CYS A 174 -33.30 14.05 -23.73
C CYS A 174 -32.74 15.41 -24.15
N ALA A 175 -32.56 15.66 -25.45
CA ALA A 175 -32.13 16.96 -25.96
C ALA A 175 -33.11 18.06 -25.55
N LYS A 176 -34.42 17.83 -25.72
CA LYS A 176 -35.46 18.76 -25.24
C LYS A 176 -35.41 18.93 -23.72
N TYR A 177 -35.12 17.89 -22.95
CA TYR A 177 -34.99 18.00 -21.49
C TYR A 177 -33.89 18.99 -21.12
N ILE A 178 -32.69 18.84 -21.71
CA ILE A 178 -31.55 19.75 -21.51
C ILE A 178 -31.95 21.21 -21.80
N LEU A 179 -32.67 21.44 -22.91
CA LEU A 179 -33.14 22.78 -23.31
C LEU A 179 -34.04 23.44 -22.26
N HIS A 180 -34.93 22.67 -21.61
CA HIS A 180 -35.96 23.19 -20.71
C HIS A 180 -35.52 23.23 -19.23
N HIS A 181 -34.37 22.63 -18.88
CA HIS A 181 -33.88 22.55 -17.50
C HIS A 181 -32.46 23.14 -17.36
N PRO A 182 -32.27 24.46 -17.61
CA PRO A 182 -30.98 25.10 -17.41
C PRO A 182 -30.59 25.12 -15.92
N LEU A 183 -29.40 24.61 -15.60
CA LEU A 183 -28.91 24.59 -14.22
C LEU A 183 -28.42 25.97 -13.75
N PRO A 184 -28.76 26.44 -12.53
CA PRO A 184 -28.31 27.72 -11.98
C PRO A 184 -26.84 27.67 -11.51
N PHE A 185 -26.06 28.74 -11.72
CA PHE A 185 -24.65 28.80 -11.24
C PHE A 185 -24.53 29.52 -9.88
N ASP A 186 -25.59 30.18 -9.46
CA ASP A 186 -25.77 30.91 -8.21
C ASP A 186 -26.65 30.16 -7.21
N ASP A 187 -26.67 28.83 -7.31
CA ASP A 187 -27.42 27.94 -6.41
C ASP A 187 -27.11 28.25 -4.93
N PRO A 188 -28.08 28.21 -4.00
CA PRO A 188 -27.79 28.41 -2.58
C PRO A 188 -26.86 27.34 -1.99
N ASP A 189 -26.84 26.12 -2.52
CA ASP A 189 -25.94 25.05 -2.06
C ASP A 189 -24.54 25.20 -2.69
N PRO A 190 -23.47 25.34 -1.88
CA PRO A 190 -22.09 25.35 -2.39
C PRO A 190 -21.74 24.15 -3.27
N TYR A 191 -22.31 22.97 -3.00
CA TYR A 191 -22.08 21.77 -3.79
C TYR A 191 -22.58 21.97 -5.23
N TYR A 192 -23.82 22.42 -5.39
CA TYR A 192 -24.42 22.65 -6.71
C TYR A 192 -23.81 23.83 -7.46
N ARG A 193 -23.36 24.89 -6.76
CA ARG A 193 -22.59 25.98 -7.41
C ARG A 193 -21.31 25.50 -8.08
N GLN A 194 -20.66 24.48 -7.52
CA GLN A 194 -19.46 23.87 -8.07
C GLN A 194 -19.78 22.86 -9.17
N LEU A 195 -20.85 22.07 -9.00
CA LEU A 195 -21.20 20.98 -9.90
C LEU A 195 -21.96 21.43 -11.17
N HIS A 196 -22.94 22.33 -11.04
CA HIS A 196 -23.80 22.76 -12.16
C HIS A 196 -23.03 23.29 -13.38
N PRO A 197 -21.95 24.08 -13.25
CA PRO A 197 -21.14 24.51 -14.39
C PRO A 197 -20.53 23.34 -15.16
N LYS A 198 -20.07 22.29 -14.48
CA LYS A 198 -19.42 21.12 -15.10
C LYS A 198 -20.45 20.27 -15.85
N VAL A 199 -21.61 20.02 -15.23
CA VAL A 199 -22.74 19.32 -15.87
C VAL A 199 -23.27 20.11 -17.07
N THR A 200 -23.42 21.43 -16.93
CA THR A 200 -23.83 22.31 -18.03
C THR A 200 -22.83 22.27 -19.19
N SER A 201 -21.53 22.17 -18.88
CA SER A 201 -20.49 22.06 -19.91
C SER A 201 -20.58 20.75 -20.68
N LEU A 202 -20.74 19.62 -19.98
CA LEU A 202 -20.92 18.33 -20.62
C LEU A 202 -22.15 18.32 -21.53
N ALA A 203 -23.29 18.75 -21.00
CA ALA A 203 -24.54 18.82 -21.74
C ALA A 203 -24.42 19.74 -22.97
N ALA A 204 -23.73 20.87 -22.85
CA ALA A 204 -23.45 21.76 -23.98
C ALA A 204 -22.59 21.09 -25.05
N GLY A 205 -21.52 20.40 -24.66
CA GLY A 205 -20.67 19.65 -25.58
C GLY A 205 -21.45 18.59 -26.35
N MET A 206 -22.17 17.72 -25.65
CA MET A 206 -22.94 16.64 -26.27
C MET A 206 -24.10 17.15 -27.14
N LEU A 207 -24.85 18.16 -26.66
CA LEU A 207 -25.95 18.77 -27.41
C LEU A 207 -25.48 19.47 -28.68
N TYR A 208 -24.31 20.14 -28.65
CA TYR A 208 -23.77 20.79 -29.84
C TYR A 208 -23.39 19.76 -30.92
N GLN A 209 -22.74 18.67 -30.52
CA GLN A 209 -22.34 17.60 -31.45
C GLN A 209 -23.58 16.92 -32.06
N TYR A 210 -24.56 16.55 -31.23
CA TYR A 210 -25.82 15.99 -31.70
C TYR A 210 -26.58 16.96 -32.62
N GLY A 211 -26.61 18.25 -32.27
CA GLY A 211 -27.18 19.31 -33.09
C GLY A 211 -26.47 19.50 -34.43
N LYS A 212 -25.15 19.29 -34.50
CA LYS A 212 -24.39 19.28 -35.76
C LYS A 212 -24.79 18.10 -36.64
N GLU A 213 -24.86 16.90 -36.08
CA GLU A 213 -25.25 15.69 -36.81
C GLU A 213 -26.65 15.81 -37.42
N LEU A 214 -27.62 16.31 -36.65
CA LEU A 214 -28.99 16.48 -37.12
C LEU A 214 -29.22 17.77 -37.92
N ASN A 215 -28.19 18.61 -38.06
CA ASN A 215 -28.31 19.97 -38.58
C ASN A 215 -29.42 20.79 -37.90
N ASN A 216 -29.58 20.63 -36.58
CA ASN A 216 -30.59 21.30 -35.78
C ASN A 216 -30.05 22.61 -35.20
N GLN A 217 -30.55 23.76 -35.68
CA GLN A 217 -30.06 25.06 -35.26
C GLN A 217 -30.39 25.39 -33.80
N THR A 218 -31.56 25.01 -33.31
CA THR A 218 -31.97 25.27 -31.92
C THR A 218 -31.03 24.58 -30.93
N PHE A 219 -30.67 23.32 -31.20
CA PHE A 219 -29.74 22.59 -30.33
C PHE A 219 -28.35 23.23 -30.33
N LYS A 220 -27.83 23.61 -31.51
CA LYS A 220 -26.54 24.31 -31.61
C LYS A 220 -26.55 25.64 -30.85
N ASP A 221 -27.58 26.47 -31.04
CA ASP A 221 -27.67 27.79 -30.39
C ASP A 221 -27.78 27.67 -28.87
N THR A 222 -28.59 26.74 -28.36
CA THR A 222 -28.70 26.49 -26.91
C THR A 222 -27.37 26.00 -26.34
N ALA A 223 -26.69 25.07 -27.03
CA ALA A 223 -25.41 24.57 -26.56
C ALA A 223 -24.34 25.67 -26.51
N LEU A 224 -24.28 26.57 -27.51
CA LEU A 224 -23.37 27.72 -27.50
C LEU A 224 -23.71 28.71 -26.38
N LEU A 225 -24.99 28.92 -26.08
CA LEU A 225 -25.41 29.74 -24.94
C LEU A 225 -24.90 29.13 -23.62
N TYR A 226 -25.06 27.81 -23.44
CA TYR A 226 -24.63 27.11 -22.23
C TYR A 226 -23.11 27.09 -22.08
N GLY A 227 -22.38 26.77 -23.15
CA GLY A 227 -20.93 26.91 -23.18
C GLY A 227 -20.48 28.32 -22.84
N GLY A 228 -21.24 29.35 -23.24
CA GLY A 228 -20.88 30.75 -23.01
C GLY A 228 -20.92 31.09 -21.52
N ARG A 229 -21.93 30.55 -20.82
CA ARG A 229 -22.06 30.65 -19.36
C ARG A 229 -20.87 29.98 -18.66
N VAL A 230 -20.49 28.77 -19.10
CA VAL A 230 -19.36 28.02 -18.52
C VAL A 230 -18.04 28.75 -18.77
N LYS A 231 -17.80 29.24 -19.98
CA LYS A 231 -16.63 30.05 -20.34
C LYS A 231 -16.50 31.25 -19.40
N SER A 232 -17.58 32.03 -19.24
CA SER A 232 -17.58 33.16 -18.31
C SER A 232 -17.35 32.74 -16.86
N TRP A 233 -17.90 31.60 -16.42
CA TRP A 233 -17.64 31.06 -15.09
C TRP A 233 -16.15 30.74 -14.87
N VAL A 234 -15.49 30.06 -15.82
CA VAL A 234 -14.04 29.81 -15.73
C VAL A 234 -13.24 31.11 -15.72
N GLU A 235 -13.61 32.08 -16.55
CA GLU A 235 -12.90 33.38 -16.66
C GLU A 235 -12.98 34.23 -15.38
N LEU A 236 -14.02 34.06 -14.56
CA LEU A 236 -14.19 34.80 -13.30
C LEU A 236 -13.15 34.43 -12.24
N ASP A 237 -12.79 33.15 -12.14
CA ASP A 237 -11.74 32.67 -11.25
C ASP A 237 -11.04 31.45 -11.87
N PRO A 238 -10.13 31.67 -12.83
CA PRO A 238 -9.54 30.59 -13.61
C PRO A 238 -8.64 29.68 -12.77
N ASN A 239 -8.07 30.15 -11.66
CA ASN A 239 -7.25 29.28 -10.80
C ASN A 239 -8.10 28.28 -10.02
N THR A 240 -9.29 28.69 -9.59
CA THR A 240 -10.17 27.84 -8.78
C THR A 240 -11.05 26.98 -9.68
N ASN A 241 -11.78 27.59 -10.61
CA ASN A 241 -12.86 26.93 -11.33
C ASN A 241 -12.39 25.85 -12.32
N ILE A 242 -11.19 26.00 -12.90
CA ILE A 242 -10.61 24.99 -13.80
C ILE A 242 -9.88 23.85 -13.05
N ASN A 243 -9.74 23.97 -11.72
CA ASN A 243 -9.02 23.04 -10.87
C ASN A 243 -9.88 22.47 -9.74
N ASP A 244 -11.19 22.70 -9.83
CA ASP A 244 -12.16 22.27 -8.86
C ASP A 244 -12.58 20.83 -9.17
N GLU A 245 -12.48 19.94 -8.19
CA GLU A 245 -12.92 18.54 -8.29
C GLU A 245 -14.16 18.32 -7.42
N ILE A 246 -15.24 17.85 -8.03
CA ILE A 246 -16.50 17.61 -7.33
C ILE A 246 -17.27 16.50 -8.00
N TRP A 247 -17.88 15.62 -7.20
CA TRP A 247 -18.54 14.43 -7.73
C TRP A 247 -17.61 13.72 -8.73
N ALA A 248 -18.10 13.08 -9.78
CA ALA A 248 -17.30 12.33 -10.75
C ALA A 248 -16.70 13.23 -11.84
N MET A 249 -16.50 14.52 -11.53
CA MET A 249 -16.14 15.55 -12.51
C MET A 249 -15.01 16.44 -12.00
N SER A 250 -14.21 16.95 -12.93
CA SER A 250 -13.14 17.91 -12.65
C SER A 250 -13.27 19.13 -13.56
N GLY A 251 -12.35 20.09 -13.42
CA GLY A 251 -12.26 21.20 -14.38
C GLY A 251 -11.98 20.73 -15.81
N GLY A 252 -11.45 19.51 -16.00
CA GLY A 252 -11.35 18.86 -17.30
C GLY A 252 -12.70 18.73 -18.01
N THR A 253 -13.78 18.44 -17.29
CA THR A 253 -15.12 18.38 -17.89
C THR A 253 -15.56 19.74 -18.44
N ALA A 254 -15.25 20.82 -17.73
CA ALA A 254 -15.55 22.18 -18.18
C ALA A 254 -14.83 22.47 -19.50
N VAL A 255 -13.52 22.20 -19.57
CA VAL A 255 -12.69 22.43 -20.77
C VAL A 255 -13.15 21.55 -21.93
N TRP A 256 -13.45 20.27 -21.70
CA TRP A 256 -13.94 19.36 -22.74
C TRP A 256 -15.24 19.87 -23.37
N GLY A 257 -16.23 20.25 -22.56
CA GLY A 257 -17.51 20.75 -23.05
C GLY A 257 -17.38 22.04 -23.87
N LEU A 258 -16.46 22.94 -23.48
CA LEU A 258 -16.13 24.13 -24.27
C LEU A 258 -15.45 23.77 -25.61
N CYS A 259 -14.52 22.82 -25.59
CA CYS A 259 -13.87 22.30 -26.80
C CYS A 259 -14.89 21.70 -27.78
N ARG A 260 -15.88 20.97 -27.27
CA ARG A 260 -16.94 20.31 -28.07
C ARG A 260 -18.15 21.19 -28.36
N SER A 261 -18.13 22.47 -28.01
CA SER A 261 -19.20 23.41 -28.31
C SER A 261 -18.68 24.71 -28.94
N ILE A 262 -18.33 25.70 -28.11
CA ILE A 262 -17.94 27.04 -28.56
C ILE A 262 -16.65 27.00 -29.39
N PHE A 263 -15.65 26.22 -28.98
CA PHE A 263 -14.36 26.23 -29.67
C PHE A 263 -14.39 25.40 -30.97
N ASP A 264 -15.32 24.45 -31.07
CA ASP A 264 -15.64 23.78 -32.34
C ASP A 264 -16.38 24.74 -33.29
N ALA A 265 -17.28 25.58 -32.77
CA ALA A 265 -17.96 26.61 -33.55
C ALA A 265 -17.06 27.77 -33.99
N ASP A 266 -16.09 28.15 -33.14
CA ASP A 266 -15.11 29.21 -33.38
C ASP A 266 -13.72 28.76 -32.89
N THR A 267 -12.98 28.12 -33.79
CA THR A 267 -11.65 27.57 -33.50
C THR A 267 -10.63 28.66 -33.18
N ALA A 268 -10.74 29.87 -33.74
CA ALA A 268 -9.81 30.95 -33.47
C ALA A 268 -9.97 31.47 -32.04
N LEU A 269 -11.22 31.61 -31.57
CA LEU A 269 -11.53 31.85 -30.17
C LEU A 269 -10.98 30.72 -29.29
N GLY A 270 -11.20 29.46 -29.69
CA GLY A 270 -10.69 28.28 -28.99
C GLY A 270 -9.18 28.30 -28.77
N ILE A 271 -8.40 28.52 -29.82
CA ILE A 271 -6.93 28.62 -29.75
C ILE A 271 -6.51 29.71 -28.76
N THR A 272 -7.13 30.89 -28.85
CA THR A 272 -6.80 32.02 -27.97
C THR A 272 -7.13 31.71 -26.51
N TRP A 273 -8.32 31.15 -26.27
CA TRP A 273 -8.80 30.84 -24.93
C TRP A 273 -7.99 29.72 -24.28
N LEU A 274 -7.77 28.61 -25.00
CA LEU A 274 -7.06 27.45 -24.47
C LEU A 274 -5.61 27.80 -24.12
N ASN A 275 -4.90 28.54 -24.98
CA ASN A 275 -3.54 29.01 -24.68
C ASN A 275 -3.49 29.97 -23.47
N THR A 276 -4.60 30.64 -23.15
CA THR A 276 -4.68 31.54 -21.99
C THR A 276 -5.01 30.78 -20.71
N TYR A 277 -5.99 29.87 -20.75
CA TYR A 277 -6.61 29.31 -19.55
C TYR A 277 -6.20 27.87 -19.22
N VAL A 278 -5.88 27.01 -20.21
CA VAL A 278 -5.42 25.63 -19.95
C VAL A 278 -4.09 25.58 -19.16
N PRO A 279 -3.15 26.53 -19.26
CA PRO A 279 -1.99 26.58 -18.38
C PRO A 279 -2.32 26.68 -16.88
N TYR A 280 -3.55 27.08 -16.51
CA TYR A 280 -4.01 27.05 -15.12
C TYR A 280 -4.54 25.68 -14.70
N MET A 281 -4.93 24.81 -15.63
CA MET A 281 -5.49 23.49 -15.35
C MET A 281 -4.43 22.54 -14.79
N LYS A 282 -4.81 21.84 -13.72
CA LYS A 282 -4.02 20.78 -13.10
C LYS A 282 -3.67 19.74 -14.14
N TYR A 283 -2.41 19.35 -14.09
CA TYR A 283 -1.95 18.18 -14.81
C TYR A 283 -2.52 16.89 -14.22
N TYR A 284 -2.43 16.73 -12.89
CA TYR A 284 -2.77 15.49 -12.20
C TYR A 284 -3.27 15.77 -10.77
N GLN A 285 -4.27 15.01 -10.33
CA GLN A 285 -4.85 15.07 -8.99
C GLN A 285 -4.51 13.77 -8.23
N PRO A 286 -3.56 13.82 -7.28
CA PRO A 286 -3.00 12.60 -6.65
C PRO A 286 -3.90 11.99 -5.57
N THR A 287 -4.84 12.76 -5.01
CA THR A 287 -5.64 12.36 -3.84
C THR A 287 -7.10 12.74 -4.01
N GLY A 288 -7.97 12.12 -3.22
CA GLY A 288 -9.40 12.43 -3.14
C GLY A 288 -10.26 11.21 -3.36
N THR A 289 -11.56 11.39 -3.18
CA THR A 289 -12.52 10.28 -3.17
C THR A 289 -12.64 9.59 -4.51
N TRP A 290 -12.53 10.33 -5.63
CA TRP A 290 -12.66 9.78 -7.00
C TRP A 290 -11.54 10.31 -7.93
N ASN A 291 -10.28 10.25 -7.46
CA ASN A 291 -9.16 10.87 -8.16
C ASN A 291 -8.90 10.28 -9.56
N ASN A 292 -9.16 9.00 -9.81
CA ASN A 292 -9.00 8.39 -11.13
C ASN A 292 -10.01 8.98 -12.12
N SER A 293 -11.27 9.13 -11.70
CA SER A 293 -12.31 9.83 -12.46
C SER A 293 -11.94 11.28 -12.80
N TRP A 294 -11.41 12.02 -11.85
CA TRP A 294 -11.01 13.41 -12.10
C TRP A 294 -9.85 13.52 -13.10
N ASN A 295 -8.91 12.57 -13.04
CA ASN A 295 -7.75 12.51 -13.91
C ASN A 295 -8.11 12.09 -15.34
N ILE A 296 -9.06 11.18 -15.55
CA ILE A 296 -9.51 10.84 -16.90
C ILE A 296 -10.22 12.03 -17.57
N TRP A 297 -10.93 12.86 -16.80
CA TRP A 297 -11.47 14.13 -17.28
C TRP A 297 -10.40 15.15 -17.66
N TYR A 298 -9.31 15.26 -16.89
CA TYR A 298 -8.16 16.08 -17.27
C TYR A 298 -7.49 15.56 -18.54
N ALA A 299 -7.31 14.24 -18.66
CA ALA A 299 -6.77 13.61 -19.86
C ALA A 299 -7.61 13.95 -21.09
N ASN A 300 -8.93 13.84 -20.99
CA ASN A 300 -9.87 14.17 -22.07
C ASN A 300 -9.77 15.65 -22.49
N ALA A 301 -9.70 16.55 -21.51
CA ALA A 301 -9.53 17.97 -21.77
C ALA A 301 -8.23 18.27 -22.52
N TYR A 302 -7.12 17.64 -22.14
CA TYR A 302 -5.84 17.80 -22.82
C TYR A 302 -5.86 17.24 -24.25
N ASN A 303 -6.50 16.09 -24.50
CA ASN A 303 -6.70 15.54 -25.84
C ASN A 303 -7.36 16.56 -26.77
N PHE A 304 -8.54 17.08 -26.39
CA PHE A 304 -9.27 18.04 -27.22
C PHE A 304 -8.59 19.41 -27.29
N SER A 305 -7.92 19.84 -26.22
CA SER A 305 -7.11 21.05 -26.24
C SER A 305 -5.97 20.93 -27.25
N ALA A 306 -5.30 19.78 -27.30
CA ALA A 306 -4.22 19.52 -28.24
C ALA A 306 -4.71 19.52 -29.69
N ARG A 307 -5.88 18.93 -29.97
CA ARG A 307 -6.48 18.93 -31.32
C ARG A 307 -6.77 20.33 -31.84
N ILE A 308 -7.24 21.23 -30.97
CA ILE A 308 -7.54 22.62 -31.36
C ILE A 308 -6.26 23.46 -31.45
N THR A 309 -5.36 23.35 -30.47
CA THR A 309 -4.17 24.21 -30.37
C THR A 309 -2.95 23.70 -31.14
N GLN A 310 -2.96 22.43 -31.55
CA GLN A 310 -1.81 21.70 -32.11
C GLN A 310 -0.60 21.69 -31.16
N ASN A 311 -0.85 21.67 -29.84
CA ASN A 311 0.18 21.65 -28.80
C ASN A 311 0.57 20.20 -28.44
N SER A 312 1.82 19.82 -28.73
CA SER A 312 2.35 18.47 -28.46
C SER A 312 2.48 18.14 -26.97
N THR A 313 2.65 19.13 -26.08
CA THR A 313 2.70 18.89 -24.64
C THR A 313 1.36 18.40 -24.10
N TYR A 314 0.25 18.91 -24.63
CA TYR A 314 -1.09 18.44 -24.22
C TYR A 314 -1.38 17.02 -24.71
N VAL A 315 -0.80 16.63 -25.84
CA VAL A 315 -0.79 15.24 -26.30
C VAL A 315 -0.06 14.34 -25.29
N GLU A 316 1.14 14.74 -24.84
CA GLU A 316 1.93 13.98 -23.86
C GLU A 316 1.19 13.88 -22.52
N TYR A 317 0.50 14.95 -22.11
CA TYR A 317 -0.28 14.95 -20.87
C TYR A 317 -1.46 13.99 -20.91
N HIS A 318 -2.23 14.00 -22.00
CA HIS A 318 -3.31 13.05 -22.20
C HIS A 318 -2.82 11.60 -22.15
N HIS A 319 -1.70 11.32 -22.83
CA HIS A 319 -1.10 9.99 -22.86
C HIS A 319 -0.65 9.53 -21.48
N SER A 320 0.17 10.33 -20.79
CA SER A 320 0.70 9.94 -19.47
C SER A 320 -0.40 9.79 -18.40
N LEU A 321 -1.48 10.56 -18.49
CA LEU A 321 -2.62 10.39 -17.59
C LEU A 321 -3.38 9.10 -17.89
N THR A 322 -3.63 8.80 -19.16
CA THR A 322 -4.29 7.54 -19.58
C THR A 322 -3.48 6.33 -19.11
N ASP A 323 -2.18 6.30 -19.36
CA ASP A 323 -1.30 5.21 -18.90
C ASP A 323 -1.27 5.09 -17.37
N SER A 324 -1.32 6.21 -16.64
CA SER A 324 -1.31 6.18 -15.18
C SER A 324 -2.57 5.54 -14.59
N LEU A 325 -3.67 5.58 -15.33
CA LEU A 325 -4.95 5.00 -14.95
C LEU A 325 -5.02 3.52 -15.34
N LEU A 326 -4.46 3.12 -16.47
CA LEU A 326 -4.31 1.69 -16.85
C LEU A 326 -3.50 0.90 -15.81
N ILE A 327 -2.49 1.53 -15.19
CA ILE A 327 -1.74 0.90 -14.08
C ILE A 327 -2.63 0.59 -12.85
N GLN A 328 -3.84 1.18 -12.76
CA GLN A 328 -4.77 0.94 -11.65
C GLN A 328 -5.67 -0.28 -11.88
N ASP A 329 -5.65 -0.89 -13.07
CA ASP A 329 -6.23 -2.21 -13.30
C ASP A 329 -5.26 -3.25 -12.69
N TYR A 330 -5.59 -3.72 -11.47
CA TYR A 330 -4.66 -4.51 -10.67
C TYR A 330 -4.75 -6.01 -10.95
N ASP A 331 -5.85 -6.48 -11.53
CA ASP A 331 -6.11 -7.88 -11.87
C ASP A 331 -6.23 -8.14 -13.38
N ASP A 332 -6.00 -7.11 -14.21
CA ASP A 332 -5.90 -7.18 -15.67
C ASP A 332 -7.21 -7.66 -16.33
N ASP A 333 -8.35 -7.20 -15.80
CA ASP A 333 -9.69 -7.60 -16.25
C ASP A 333 -10.41 -6.56 -17.13
N GLY A 334 -9.82 -5.35 -17.26
CA GLY A 334 -10.34 -4.21 -17.99
C GLY A 334 -11.14 -3.22 -17.14
N GLY A 335 -11.29 -3.50 -15.86
CA GLY A 335 -11.83 -2.65 -14.81
C GLY A 335 -10.82 -1.62 -14.31
N VAL A 336 -11.30 -0.44 -13.94
CA VAL A 336 -10.49 0.58 -13.27
C VAL A 336 -11.26 1.14 -12.08
N PRO A 337 -10.63 1.28 -10.90
CA PRO A 337 -11.31 1.78 -9.72
C PRO A 337 -11.50 3.30 -9.80
N PRO A 338 -12.57 3.86 -9.19
CA PRO A 338 -12.78 5.30 -9.12
C PRO A 338 -11.66 6.08 -8.42
N THR A 339 -10.90 5.40 -7.57
CA THR A 339 -9.79 6.00 -6.84
C THR A 339 -8.63 5.04 -6.65
N ARG A 340 -7.42 5.61 -6.72
CA ARG A 340 -6.14 4.88 -6.60
C ARG A 340 -5.95 4.12 -5.29
N SER A 341 -6.65 4.49 -4.22
CA SER A 341 -6.50 3.84 -2.90
C SER A 341 -7.29 2.53 -2.76
N TRP A 342 -8.08 2.16 -3.76
CA TRP A 342 -8.91 0.96 -3.73
C TRP A 342 -8.16 -0.24 -4.32
N GLY A 343 -8.55 -1.44 -3.89
CA GLY A 343 -7.90 -2.69 -4.29
C GLY A 343 -8.53 -3.30 -5.55
N GLN A 344 -7.93 -4.39 -6.02
CA GLN A 344 -8.28 -5.14 -7.25
C GLN A 344 -9.71 -5.69 -7.40
N ASN A 345 -10.61 -5.50 -6.41
CA ASN A 345 -11.99 -6.00 -6.49
C ASN A 345 -12.97 -4.85 -6.23
N GLN A 346 -12.60 -3.64 -6.64
CA GLN A 346 -13.34 -2.40 -6.40
C GLN A 346 -13.42 -1.57 -7.67
N ASP A 347 -13.49 -2.26 -8.80
CA ASP A 347 -13.54 -1.62 -10.09
C ASP A 347 -14.97 -1.22 -10.42
N HIS A 348 -15.10 -0.09 -11.12
CA HIS A 348 -16.39 0.49 -11.42
C HIS A 348 -16.60 0.59 -12.92
N SER A 349 -17.80 0.24 -13.37
CA SER A 349 -18.13 0.22 -14.80
C SER A 349 -17.93 1.59 -15.45
N TRP A 350 -18.27 2.67 -14.75
CA TRP A 350 -18.27 4.02 -15.32
C TRP A 350 -16.88 4.64 -15.47
N VAL A 351 -15.94 4.43 -14.54
CA VAL A 351 -14.54 4.88 -14.78
C VAL A 351 -13.90 4.06 -15.88
N SER A 352 -14.20 2.76 -15.91
CA SER A 352 -13.70 1.85 -16.94
C SER A 352 -14.21 2.27 -18.33
N THR A 353 -15.50 2.57 -18.50
CA THR A 353 -16.02 3.10 -19.77
C THR A 353 -15.40 4.45 -20.13
N TYR A 354 -15.11 5.34 -19.16
CA TYR A 354 -14.42 6.61 -19.40
C TYR A 354 -13.04 6.39 -20.02
N MET A 355 -12.30 5.36 -19.59
CA MET A 355 -11.00 5.02 -20.19
C MET A 355 -11.11 4.84 -21.70
N VAL A 356 -12.18 4.23 -22.18
CA VAL A 356 -12.39 4.00 -23.61
C VAL A 356 -12.58 5.31 -24.37
N PHE A 357 -13.67 6.04 -24.10
CA PHE A 357 -14.06 7.16 -24.95
C PHE A 357 -13.38 8.49 -24.59
N MET A 358 -12.73 8.58 -23.44
CA MET A 358 -11.97 9.75 -23.01
C MET A 358 -10.45 9.53 -23.07
N GLY A 359 -9.98 8.34 -22.73
CA GLY A 359 -8.58 7.93 -22.76
C GLY A 359 -8.17 7.42 -24.14
N PHE A 360 -8.59 6.21 -24.49
CA PHE A 360 -8.08 5.48 -25.65
C PHE A 360 -8.36 6.19 -26.98
N GLU A 361 -9.54 6.77 -27.18
CA GLU A 361 -9.90 7.46 -28.44
C GLU A 361 -8.91 8.57 -28.85
N GLY A 362 -8.28 9.26 -27.90
CA GLY A 362 -7.26 10.29 -28.20
C GLY A 362 -5.89 9.75 -28.59
N LEU A 363 -5.68 8.45 -28.38
CA LEU A 363 -4.44 7.71 -28.62
C LEU A 363 -4.59 6.77 -29.82
N MET A 364 -5.81 6.27 -30.07
CA MET A 364 -6.14 5.39 -31.20
C MET A 364 -5.87 6.00 -32.56
N ASP A 365 -5.89 7.33 -32.71
CA ASP A 365 -5.48 8.03 -33.93
C ASP A 365 -4.02 7.75 -34.34
N SER A 366 -3.18 7.31 -33.40
CA SER A 366 -1.76 7.00 -33.64
C SER A 366 -1.48 5.53 -33.92
N ILE A 367 -2.49 4.66 -33.75
CA ILE A 367 -2.37 3.22 -33.95
C ILE A 367 -2.26 2.89 -35.45
N LYS A 368 -1.42 1.91 -35.76
CA LYS A 368 -1.18 1.43 -37.12
C LYS A 368 -2.16 0.30 -37.47
N ASN A 369 -2.30 -0.01 -38.76
CA ASN A 369 -3.16 -1.11 -39.16
C ASN A 369 -2.47 -2.45 -38.93
N ILE A 370 -1.15 -2.53 -39.17
CA ILE A 370 -0.33 -3.73 -39.06
C ILE A 370 0.77 -3.46 -38.03
N ASP A 371 0.67 -4.06 -36.85
CA ASP A 371 1.54 -3.78 -35.70
C ASP A 371 1.54 -4.97 -34.73
N ALA A 372 2.54 -5.84 -34.82
CA ALA A 372 2.77 -6.99 -33.95
C ALA A 372 4.00 -6.73 -33.07
N GLY A 373 3.84 -6.85 -31.76
CA GLY A 373 4.94 -6.57 -30.84
C GLY A 373 5.08 -7.56 -29.70
N VAL A 374 6.12 -7.35 -28.90
CA VAL A 374 6.41 -8.09 -27.68
C VAL A 374 6.46 -7.12 -26.50
N ASN A 375 5.69 -7.42 -25.45
CA ASN A 375 5.52 -6.53 -24.29
C ASN A 375 6.10 -7.10 -22.98
N GLY A 376 6.80 -8.23 -23.05
CA GLY A 376 7.41 -8.79 -21.86
C GLY A 376 8.07 -10.14 -22.07
N ILE A 377 9.00 -10.45 -21.18
CA ILE A 377 9.57 -11.78 -20.96
C ILE A 377 9.39 -12.10 -19.49
N TYR A 378 8.81 -13.26 -19.20
CA TYR A 378 8.55 -13.75 -17.85
C TYR A 378 9.30 -15.05 -17.62
N ALA A 379 9.73 -15.26 -16.38
CA ALA A 379 10.48 -16.44 -15.96
C ALA A 379 9.86 -17.00 -14.68
N VAL A 380 9.58 -18.30 -14.67
CA VAL A 380 9.03 -19.01 -13.51
C VAL A 380 9.95 -20.18 -13.17
N GLY A 381 10.46 -20.18 -11.95
CA GLY A 381 11.35 -21.22 -11.42
C GLY A 381 10.73 -21.95 -10.23
N PRO A 382 11.47 -22.89 -9.61
CA PRO A 382 11.02 -23.60 -8.41
C PRO A 382 10.89 -22.66 -7.19
N MET A 383 11.62 -21.54 -7.21
CA MET A 383 11.67 -20.53 -6.16
C MET A 383 11.40 -19.14 -6.78
N PRO A 384 11.03 -18.12 -5.99
CA PRO A 384 10.86 -16.74 -6.47
C PRO A 384 12.18 -16.05 -6.85
N PHE A 385 13.30 -16.75 -6.75
CA PHE A 385 14.62 -16.37 -7.20
C PHE A 385 15.24 -17.58 -7.92
N PHE A 386 16.22 -17.32 -8.78
CA PHE A 386 16.82 -18.38 -9.61
C PHE A 386 18.20 -18.76 -9.09
N LEU A 387 18.48 -20.05 -9.03
CA LEU A 387 19.79 -20.64 -8.74
C LEU A 387 20.36 -21.35 -9.96
N GLU A 388 21.68 -21.57 -9.95
CA GLU A 388 22.34 -22.44 -10.94
C GLU A 388 21.71 -23.83 -10.91
N GLY A 389 21.36 -24.37 -12.08
CA GLY A 389 20.73 -25.69 -12.20
C GLY A 389 19.20 -25.72 -12.03
N ASP A 390 18.55 -24.60 -11.68
CA ASP A 390 17.09 -24.52 -11.63
C ASP A 390 16.47 -24.75 -13.02
N SER A 391 15.33 -25.44 -13.07
CA SER A 391 14.52 -25.50 -14.29
C SER A 391 13.60 -24.29 -14.36
N ILE A 392 13.94 -23.34 -15.24
CA ILE A 392 13.24 -22.06 -15.40
C ILE A 392 12.39 -22.11 -16.67
N ILE A 393 11.08 -21.96 -16.51
CA ILE A 393 10.14 -21.86 -17.63
C ILE A 393 10.06 -20.41 -18.07
N LEU A 394 10.38 -20.16 -19.34
CA LEU A 394 10.29 -18.84 -19.94
C LEU A 394 8.96 -18.67 -20.66
N SER A 395 8.43 -17.45 -20.62
CA SER A 395 7.24 -17.04 -21.37
C SER A 395 7.46 -15.65 -21.97
N MET A 396 6.76 -15.33 -23.06
CA MET A 396 6.74 -13.98 -23.64
C MET A 396 5.31 -13.43 -23.70
N ARG A 397 5.13 -12.12 -23.53
CA ARG A 397 3.86 -11.44 -23.80
C ARG A 397 3.84 -10.98 -25.25
N VAL A 398 2.97 -11.56 -26.06
CA VAL A 398 2.78 -11.18 -27.47
C VAL A 398 1.55 -10.31 -27.61
N VAL A 399 1.58 -9.35 -28.54
CA VAL A 399 0.54 -8.33 -28.64
C VAL A 399 0.25 -7.97 -30.09
N ASN A 400 -1.04 -7.85 -30.43
CA ASN A 400 -1.50 -7.10 -31.60
C ASN A 400 -1.81 -5.67 -31.17
N TYR A 401 -0.95 -4.75 -31.59
CA TYR A 401 -1.12 -3.32 -31.34
C TYR A 401 -1.98 -2.62 -32.40
N GLY A 402 -2.33 -3.30 -33.50
CA GLY A 402 -2.93 -2.72 -34.69
C GLY A 402 -4.39 -3.08 -34.94
N PHE A 403 -4.97 -2.45 -35.98
CA PHE A 403 -6.38 -2.62 -36.38
C PHE A 403 -6.65 -3.81 -37.31
N SER A 404 -5.65 -4.65 -37.62
CA SER A 404 -5.81 -5.78 -38.53
C SER A 404 -5.57 -7.11 -37.84
N PHE A 405 -6.29 -8.14 -38.29
CA PHE A 405 -5.92 -9.53 -38.01
C PHE A 405 -4.56 -9.83 -38.64
N LEU A 406 -3.62 -10.38 -37.87
CA LEU A 406 -2.29 -10.73 -38.33
C LEU A 406 -2.14 -12.25 -38.35
N SER A 407 -1.77 -12.82 -39.49
CA SER A 407 -1.68 -14.29 -39.64
C SER A 407 -0.24 -14.76 -39.69
N ASN A 408 0.10 -15.84 -38.99
CA ASN A 408 1.44 -16.44 -38.99
C ASN A 408 2.55 -15.45 -38.58
N VAL A 409 2.32 -14.68 -37.51
CA VAL A 409 3.35 -13.83 -36.90
C VAL A 409 4.39 -14.74 -36.26
N TYR A 410 5.66 -14.51 -36.60
CA TYR A 410 6.78 -15.27 -36.03
C TYR A 410 7.29 -14.55 -34.78
N PHE A 411 7.48 -15.30 -33.70
CA PHE A 411 8.00 -14.79 -32.44
C PHE A 411 9.20 -15.62 -31.98
N THR A 412 10.15 -15.00 -31.30
CA THR A 412 11.33 -15.69 -30.78
C THR A 412 11.78 -15.09 -29.46
N ILE A 413 12.27 -15.93 -28.53
CA ILE A 413 13.18 -15.55 -27.46
C ILE A 413 14.57 -16.03 -27.84
N ASP A 414 15.56 -15.15 -27.72
CA ASP A 414 16.98 -15.42 -27.96
C ASP A 414 17.85 -14.99 -26.76
N GLY A 415 19.09 -15.48 -26.74
CA GLY A 415 20.05 -15.31 -25.66
C GLY A 415 20.59 -16.66 -25.15
N PRO A 416 20.64 -16.89 -23.82
CA PRO A 416 21.04 -18.17 -23.22
C PRO A 416 20.07 -19.33 -23.47
N TYR A 417 18.84 -19.00 -23.87
CA TYR A 417 17.79 -19.91 -24.27
C TYR A 417 17.25 -19.46 -25.62
N PHE A 418 16.91 -20.42 -26.48
CA PHE A 418 16.28 -20.15 -27.76
C PHE A 418 14.97 -20.92 -27.83
N ALA A 419 13.88 -20.21 -28.14
CA ALA A 419 12.64 -20.81 -28.59
C ALA A 419 11.89 -19.86 -29.51
N ASP A 420 11.14 -20.45 -30.44
CA ASP A 420 10.34 -19.74 -31.41
C ASP A 420 8.91 -20.30 -31.45
N THR A 421 8.00 -19.51 -32.00
CA THR A 421 6.64 -19.92 -32.29
C THR A 421 6.05 -19.10 -33.43
N ILE A 422 5.01 -19.63 -34.05
CA ILE A 422 4.22 -18.93 -35.07
C ILE A 422 2.77 -18.98 -34.64
N MET A 423 2.10 -17.82 -34.64
CA MET A 423 0.68 -17.77 -34.32
C MET A 423 -0.06 -16.65 -35.07
N ASP A 424 -1.37 -16.77 -35.09
CA ASP A 424 -2.25 -15.71 -35.55
C ASP A 424 -2.57 -14.77 -34.38
N LEU A 425 -2.57 -13.46 -34.62
CA LEU A 425 -2.97 -12.44 -33.66
C LEU A 425 -4.27 -11.76 -34.13
N PRO A 426 -5.42 -12.14 -33.56
CA PRO A 426 -6.66 -11.37 -33.69
C PRO A 426 -6.51 -9.91 -33.28
N ILE A 427 -7.45 -9.07 -33.70
CA ILE A 427 -7.51 -7.67 -33.28
C ILE A 427 -7.73 -7.62 -31.76
N GLY A 428 -6.91 -6.84 -31.04
CA GLY A 428 -6.96 -6.73 -29.59
C GLY A 428 -6.43 -7.97 -28.85
N TYR A 429 -5.73 -8.87 -29.54
CA TYR A 429 -5.10 -10.02 -28.92
C TYR A 429 -3.84 -9.61 -28.15
N GLU A 430 -3.77 -10.02 -26.89
CA GLU A 430 -2.58 -9.96 -26.05
C GLU A 430 -2.62 -11.18 -25.15
N ASP A 431 -1.50 -11.91 -25.10
CA ASP A 431 -1.43 -13.17 -24.36
C ASP A 431 0.01 -13.49 -23.98
N THR A 432 0.18 -14.34 -22.97
CA THR A 432 1.48 -14.84 -22.54
C THR A 432 1.70 -16.24 -23.06
N ILE A 433 2.64 -16.39 -23.99
CA ILE A 433 3.04 -17.69 -24.53
C ILE A 433 4.11 -18.30 -23.64
N THR A 434 3.82 -19.46 -23.07
CA THR A 434 4.80 -20.26 -22.32
C THR A 434 5.49 -21.28 -23.23
N PHE A 435 6.81 -21.40 -23.10
CA PHE A 435 7.60 -22.38 -23.83
C PHE A 435 7.79 -23.67 -23.01
N ASP A 436 7.50 -24.82 -23.63
CA ASP A 436 7.52 -26.13 -22.95
C ASP A 436 8.90 -26.56 -22.44
N ALA A 437 9.97 -26.10 -23.09
CA ALA A 437 11.33 -26.47 -22.72
C ALA A 437 11.86 -25.52 -21.62
N PRO A 438 12.24 -26.03 -20.44
CA PRO A 438 12.86 -25.18 -19.43
C PRO A 438 14.28 -24.79 -19.87
N TRP A 439 14.65 -23.55 -19.55
CA TRP A 439 16.04 -23.12 -19.51
C TRP A 439 16.66 -23.54 -18.18
N VAL A 440 17.86 -24.11 -18.23
CA VAL A 440 18.65 -24.45 -17.04
C VAL A 440 19.94 -23.64 -17.07
N PRO A 441 20.11 -22.63 -16.18
CA PRO A 441 21.31 -21.82 -16.15
C PRO A 441 22.51 -22.68 -15.72
N ASN A 442 23.63 -22.53 -16.43
CA ASN A 442 24.86 -23.29 -16.20
C ASN A 442 25.91 -22.52 -15.37
N ASP A 443 25.62 -21.28 -15.02
CA ASP A 443 26.44 -20.40 -14.18
C ASP A 443 25.53 -19.37 -13.49
N THR A 444 26.11 -18.59 -12.59
CA THR A 444 25.45 -17.50 -11.85
C THR A 444 25.72 -16.15 -12.50
N GLY A 445 24.90 -15.15 -12.21
CA GLY A 445 25.05 -13.79 -12.74
C GLY A 445 23.83 -13.31 -13.54
N TYR A 446 24.04 -12.23 -14.28
CA TYR A 446 23.03 -11.63 -15.15
C TYR A 446 23.04 -12.31 -16.52
N TYR A 447 21.85 -12.63 -17.00
CA TYR A 447 21.59 -13.22 -18.30
C TYR A 447 20.67 -12.31 -19.10
N ASP A 448 21.14 -11.85 -20.25
CA ASP A 448 20.39 -11.03 -21.19
C ASP A 448 19.46 -11.92 -22.02
N PHE A 449 18.17 -11.57 -22.07
CA PHE A 449 17.20 -12.18 -22.98
C PHE A 449 16.59 -11.11 -23.87
N THR A 450 16.46 -11.45 -25.15
CA THR A 450 15.81 -10.58 -26.13
C THR A 450 14.68 -11.38 -26.76
N ALA A 451 13.48 -10.83 -26.76
CA ALA A 451 12.35 -11.38 -27.48
C ALA A 451 11.99 -10.46 -28.62
N TYR A 452 11.62 -11.03 -29.77
CA TYR A 452 11.22 -10.26 -30.93
C TYR A 452 10.04 -10.87 -31.69
N SER A 453 9.24 -10.00 -32.31
CA SER A 453 8.29 -10.33 -33.37
C SER A 453 8.93 -10.10 -34.74
N ASP A 454 8.53 -10.90 -35.73
CA ASP A 454 8.82 -10.68 -37.14
C ASP A 454 7.53 -10.86 -37.95
N TYR A 455 7.08 -9.76 -38.54
CA TYR A 455 5.92 -9.73 -39.42
C TYR A 455 6.16 -8.85 -40.65
N SER A 456 5.89 -9.40 -41.83
CA SER A 456 6.09 -8.67 -43.07
C SER A 456 5.08 -7.53 -43.22
N GLY A 457 5.60 -6.29 -43.32
CA GLY A 457 4.77 -5.11 -43.46
C GLY A 457 4.31 -4.51 -42.14
N ASP A 458 4.95 -4.91 -41.02
CA ASP A 458 4.81 -4.19 -39.76
C ASP A 458 5.12 -2.70 -39.94
N GLU A 459 4.25 -1.86 -39.40
CA GLU A 459 4.28 -0.40 -39.56
C GLU A 459 4.95 0.30 -38.37
N ARG A 460 5.35 -0.41 -37.31
CA ARG A 460 6.02 0.12 -36.13
C ARG A 460 7.10 -0.81 -35.56
N PRO A 461 8.33 -0.79 -36.09
CA PRO A 461 9.39 -1.67 -35.59
C PRO A 461 9.87 -1.42 -34.15
N GLY A 462 9.44 -0.34 -33.50
CA GLY A 462 9.91 0.09 -32.18
C GLY A 462 9.39 -0.73 -31.00
N ASN A 463 8.31 -1.49 -31.17
CA ASN A 463 7.73 -2.42 -30.19
C ASN A 463 7.92 -3.90 -30.59
N ASP A 464 8.66 -4.16 -31.67
CA ASP A 464 8.95 -5.52 -32.13
C ASP A 464 9.94 -6.24 -31.22
N THR A 465 10.66 -5.53 -30.34
CA THR A 465 11.73 -6.10 -29.52
C THR A 465 11.56 -5.73 -28.05
N PHE A 466 11.72 -6.71 -27.17
CA PHE A 466 11.76 -6.55 -25.73
C PHE A 466 13.01 -7.19 -25.14
N ASP A 467 13.79 -6.41 -24.40
CA ASP A 467 14.99 -6.87 -23.71
C ASP A 467 14.74 -6.96 -22.20
N THR A 468 15.21 -8.03 -21.57
CA THR A 468 15.21 -8.17 -20.10
C THR A 468 16.49 -8.80 -19.57
N LEU A 469 16.70 -8.64 -18.26
CA LEU A 469 17.80 -9.21 -17.50
C LEU A 469 17.24 -10.16 -16.43
N LEU A 470 17.65 -11.42 -16.46
CA LEU A 470 17.39 -12.36 -15.37
C LEU A 470 18.66 -12.54 -14.53
N PHE A 471 18.53 -12.47 -13.21
CA PHE A 471 19.64 -12.67 -12.28
C PHE A 471 19.56 -14.04 -11.63
N VAL A 472 20.54 -14.89 -11.95
CA VAL A 472 20.75 -16.20 -11.31
C VAL A 472 21.70 -16.01 -10.15
N ARG A 473 21.22 -16.23 -8.93
CA ARG A 473 21.92 -15.94 -7.69
C ARG A 473 22.96 -17.01 -7.37
N PRO A 474 24.18 -16.61 -6.95
CA PRO A 474 25.16 -17.56 -6.45
C PRO A 474 24.84 -17.99 -5.02
N LEU A 475 25.00 -19.28 -4.74
CA LEU A 475 25.11 -19.78 -3.37
C LEU A 475 26.48 -19.43 -2.78
N ARG A 476 26.48 -18.91 -1.56
CA ARG A 476 27.68 -18.48 -0.85
C ARG A 476 27.83 -19.28 0.43
N LEU A 477 29.01 -19.85 0.62
CA LEU A 477 29.35 -20.52 1.87
C LEU A 477 29.46 -19.47 2.98
N VAL A 478 28.64 -19.63 4.01
CA VAL A 478 28.73 -18.93 5.29
C VAL A 478 29.28 -19.91 6.31
N SER A 479 30.42 -19.58 6.89
CA SER A 479 31.08 -20.35 7.95
C SER A 479 31.10 -19.56 9.24
N GLY A 480 31.14 -20.25 10.37
CA GLY A 480 31.21 -19.55 11.65
C GLY A 480 31.41 -20.48 12.82
N THR A 481 31.44 -19.90 14.01
CA THR A 481 31.52 -20.64 15.27
C THR A 481 30.57 -20.05 16.31
N VAL A 482 30.00 -20.91 17.16
CA VAL A 482 29.32 -20.52 18.39
C VAL A 482 30.14 -21.06 19.55
N ASN A 483 30.76 -20.16 20.32
CA ASN A 483 31.74 -20.50 21.34
C ASN A 483 31.41 -19.86 22.69
N ASP A 484 31.85 -20.52 23.76
CA ASP A 484 31.85 -19.95 25.10
C ASP A 484 32.84 -18.77 25.18
N SER A 485 32.40 -17.64 25.72
CA SER A 485 33.18 -16.40 25.75
C SER A 485 34.41 -16.47 26.66
N THR A 486 34.44 -17.39 27.62
CA THR A 486 35.50 -17.50 28.63
C THR A 486 36.48 -18.62 28.31
N SER A 487 35.95 -19.81 28.00
CA SER A 487 36.73 -21.02 27.72
C SER A 487 37.08 -21.20 26.25
N ALA A 488 36.40 -20.48 25.35
CA ALA A 488 36.45 -20.67 23.89
C ALA A 488 36.06 -22.10 23.43
N ALA A 489 35.39 -22.88 24.30
CA ALA A 489 34.85 -24.18 23.93
C ALA A 489 33.68 -24.01 22.94
N GLY A 490 33.54 -24.96 22.01
CA GLY A 490 32.42 -24.99 21.08
C GLY A 490 31.10 -25.27 21.78
N ILE A 491 30.03 -24.62 21.31
CA ILE A 491 28.67 -24.79 21.83
C ILE A 491 27.82 -25.44 20.74
N TYR A 492 27.08 -26.51 21.08
CA TYR A 492 26.06 -27.05 20.18
C TYR A 492 24.88 -26.09 20.06
N ALA A 493 24.50 -25.76 18.81
CA ALA A 493 23.41 -24.87 18.49
C ALA A 493 22.77 -25.24 17.15
N GLN A 494 21.44 -25.12 17.07
CA GLN A 494 20.69 -25.12 15.83
C GLN A 494 20.50 -23.68 15.36
N ILE A 495 20.85 -23.38 14.12
CA ILE A 495 20.84 -22.04 13.56
C ILE A 495 19.87 -22.00 12.39
N TYR A 496 18.90 -21.07 12.44
CA TYR A 496 17.92 -20.84 11.38
C TYR A 496 18.14 -19.46 10.79
N PHE A 497 18.51 -19.39 9.52
CA PHE A 497 18.69 -18.17 8.76
C PHE A 497 17.39 -17.81 8.04
N GLN A 498 16.83 -16.66 8.36
CA GLN A 498 15.61 -16.10 7.80
C GLN A 498 15.92 -14.94 6.87
N PHE A 499 15.34 -14.90 5.66
CA PHE A 499 15.28 -13.69 4.84
C PHE A 499 13.86 -13.45 4.32
N ILE A 500 13.59 -12.22 3.89
CA ILE A 500 12.32 -11.79 3.31
C ILE A 500 12.60 -11.35 1.87
N ASP A 501 11.84 -11.86 0.90
CA ASP A 501 11.97 -11.47 -0.49
C ASP A 501 11.17 -10.20 -0.82
N ASP A 502 11.25 -9.74 -2.07
CA ASP A 502 10.58 -8.51 -2.53
C ASP A 502 9.04 -8.62 -2.52
N THR A 503 8.48 -9.84 -2.43
CA THR A 503 7.04 -10.09 -2.27
C THR A 503 6.59 -10.01 -0.81
N GLY A 504 7.53 -9.94 0.13
CA GLY A 504 7.26 -10.04 1.56
C GLY A 504 7.18 -11.48 2.08
N SER A 505 7.48 -12.48 1.25
CA SER A 505 7.47 -13.89 1.65
C SER A 505 8.71 -14.22 2.49
N VAL A 506 8.52 -15.04 3.51
CA VAL A 506 9.57 -15.41 4.48
C VAL A 506 10.16 -16.76 4.12
N HIS A 507 11.48 -16.81 3.97
CA HIS A 507 12.23 -18.01 3.62
C HIS A 507 13.23 -18.36 4.72
N PHE A 508 13.46 -19.66 4.93
CA PHE A 508 14.38 -20.16 5.94
C PHE A 508 15.33 -21.22 5.37
N ASP A 509 16.55 -21.22 5.87
CA ASP A 509 17.47 -22.35 5.77
C ASP A 509 18.12 -22.58 7.15
N SER A 510 18.66 -23.77 7.40
CA SER A 510 19.20 -24.12 8.72
C SER A 510 20.46 -24.96 8.68
N THR A 511 21.21 -24.89 9.77
CA THR A 511 22.42 -25.68 10.01
C THR A 511 22.57 -25.91 11.51
N GLU A 512 23.49 -26.79 11.89
CA GLU A 512 23.85 -27.04 13.29
C GLU A 512 25.35 -26.90 13.48
N THR A 513 25.76 -26.51 14.68
CA THR A 513 27.18 -26.47 15.03
C THR A 513 27.68 -27.85 15.46
N ASP A 514 28.96 -28.11 15.22
CA ASP A 514 29.65 -29.24 15.82
C ASP A 514 29.81 -29.03 17.34
N SER A 515 29.39 -30.00 18.14
CA SER A 515 29.35 -29.88 19.61
C SER A 515 30.74 -29.77 20.28
N SER A 516 31.83 -30.04 19.55
CA SER A 516 33.19 -29.98 20.11
C SER A 516 33.93 -28.71 19.72
N THR A 517 33.66 -28.18 18.53
CA THR A 517 34.36 -27.04 17.93
C THR A 517 33.49 -25.80 17.79
N GLY A 518 32.17 -25.93 17.92
CA GLY A 518 31.20 -24.86 17.71
C GLY A 518 31.03 -24.47 16.24
N THR A 519 31.72 -25.15 15.31
CA THR A 519 31.78 -24.77 13.89
C THR A 519 30.50 -25.12 13.15
N PHE A 520 30.07 -24.24 12.24
CA PHE A 520 28.97 -24.52 11.30
C PHE A 520 29.32 -24.04 9.90
N ASN A 521 28.64 -24.62 8.91
CA ASN A 521 28.71 -24.24 7.50
C ASN A 521 27.31 -24.30 6.89
N ILE A 522 26.96 -23.33 6.05
CA ILE A 522 25.70 -23.30 5.29
C ILE A 522 25.89 -22.53 3.97
N TYR A 523 25.14 -22.89 2.94
CA TYR A 523 25.13 -22.15 1.67
C TYR A 523 23.90 -21.26 1.62
N LEU A 524 24.09 -19.95 1.50
CA LEU A 524 23.01 -18.96 1.45
C LEU A 524 23.13 -18.09 0.20
N ILE A 525 22.01 -17.54 -0.27
CA ILE A 525 22.03 -16.55 -1.35
C ILE A 525 22.53 -15.20 -0.84
N ASP A 526 22.82 -14.29 -1.77
CA ASP A 526 23.16 -12.92 -1.45
C ASP A 526 21.95 -12.11 -0.97
N SER A 527 21.82 -11.97 0.35
CA SER A 527 20.70 -11.27 0.97
C SER A 527 21.05 -10.78 2.38
N LEU A 528 20.08 -10.10 2.99
CA LEU A 528 20.08 -9.73 4.40
C LEU A 528 19.32 -10.78 5.20
N TYR A 529 20.00 -11.39 6.16
CA TYR A 529 19.44 -12.43 7.01
C TYR A 529 19.31 -11.98 8.45
N ARG A 530 18.32 -12.57 9.13
CA ARG A 530 18.26 -12.71 10.58
C ARG A 530 18.56 -14.17 10.92
N ALA A 531 19.42 -14.46 11.88
CA ALA A 531 19.63 -15.82 12.39
C ALA A 531 19.03 -16.01 13.78
N PHE A 532 18.23 -17.06 13.94
CA PHE A 532 17.79 -17.57 15.25
C PHE A 532 18.73 -18.70 15.66
N ILE A 533 19.38 -18.56 16.81
CA ILE A 533 20.40 -19.49 17.31
C ILE A 533 19.86 -20.13 18.60
N TYR A 534 19.42 -21.37 18.49
CA TYR A 534 18.92 -22.17 19.60
C TYR A 534 20.05 -23.04 20.13
N THR A 535 20.45 -22.80 21.38
CA THR A 535 21.65 -23.39 21.97
C THR A 535 21.33 -24.57 22.88
N GLU A 536 22.33 -25.34 23.29
CA GLU A 536 22.18 -26.24 24.44
C GLU A 536 22.25 -25.49 25.78
N ILE A 537 21.73 -26.10 26.85
CA ILE A 537 21.95 -25.59 28.22
C ILE A 537 23.47 -25.60 28.52
N PRO A 538 24.00 -24.59 29.23
CA PRO A 538 23.31 -23.50 29.93
C PRO A 538 23.15 -22.21 29.12
N TYR A 539 23.46 -22.22 27.82
CA TYR A 539 23.55 -20.98 27.04
C TYR A 539 22.17 -20.43 26.66
N PRO A 540 22.02 -19.09 26.53
CA PRO A 540 20.77 -18.49 26.08
C PRO A 540 20.55 -18.74 24.58
N ASP A 541 19.29 -18.74 24.18
CA ASP A 541 18.92 -18.62 22.76
C ASP A 541 19.04 -17.16 22.35
N ILE A 542 19.57 -16.87 21.16
CA ILE A 542 19.75 -15.49 20.70
C ILE A 542 19.27 -15.31 19.27
N VAL A 543 18.92 -14.07 18.93
CA VAL A 543 18.63 -13.65 17.57
C VAL A 543 19.71 -12.69 17.12
N LYS A 544 20.37 -13.02 16.00
CA LYS A 544 21.35 -12.15 15.35
C LYS A 544 20.72 -11.49 14.14
N GLU A 545 20.51 -10.19 14.27
CA GLU A 545 20.04 -9.34 13.17
C GLU A 545 21.20 -8.94 12.25
N ASP A 546 20.83 -8.49 11.05
CA ASP A 546 21.71 -7.83 10.09
C ASP A 546 22.90 -8.67 9.61
N ILE A 547 22.65 -9.94 9.26
CA ILE A 547 23.65 -10.83 8.66
C ILE A 547 23.66 -10.61 7.15
N TYR A 548 24.65 -9.87 6.67
CA TYR A 548 24.85 -9.62 5.25
C TYR A 548 25.59 -10.80 4.62
N VAL A 549 24.97 -11.41 3.62
CA VAL A 549 25.61 -12.40 2.73
C VAL A 549 25.82 -11.70 1.40
N THR A 550 27.08 -11.42 1.05
CA THR A 550 27.46 -10.63 -0.13
C THR A 550 28.74 -11.19 -0.75
N PRO A 551 29.12 -10.78 -1.97
CA PRO A 551 30.41 -11.16 -2.57
C PRO A 551 31.63 -10.82 -1.73
N ASP A 552 31.58 -9.69 -1.01
CA ASP A 552 32.71 -9.17 -0.24
C ASP A 552 32.67 -9.59 1.23
N SER A 553 31.53 -10.09 1.71
CA SER A 553 31.33 -10.56 3.08
C SER A 553 31.44 -12.08 3.14
N ILE A 554 32.67 -12.57 2.98
CA ILE A 554 33.03 -13.94 3.35
C ILE A 554 33.19 -13.92 4.88
N THR A 555 32.08 -13.97 5.60
CA THR A 555 32.06 -13.74 7.04
C THR A 555 32.25 -15.04 7.80
N ASP A 556 33.34 -15.11 8.58
CA ASP A 556 33.41 -15.98 9.74
C ASP A 556 32.46 -15.42 10.81
N LEU A 557 31.21 -15.88 10.82
CA LEU A 557 30.22 -15.49 11.83
C LEU A 557 30.59 -16.15 13.15
N THR A 558 31.42 -15.47 13.94
CA THR A 558 31.81 -15.91 15.28
C THR A 558 30.89 -15.28 16.32
N ILE A 559 30.23 -16.13 17.09
CA ILE A 559 29.29 -15.79 18.15
C ILE A 559 29.89 -16.27 19.47
N TYR A 560 30.09 -15.33 20.39
CA TYR A 560 30.53 -15.65 21.75
C TYR A 560 29.35 -15.51 22.70
N LEU A 561 29.10 -16.56 23.50
CA LEU A 561 28.03 -16.61 24.50
C LEU A 561 28.60 -16.85 25.89
N ASN A 562 27.90 -16.33 26.91
CA ASN A 562 28.12 -16.75 28.29
C ASN A 562 26.97 -17.67 28.70
N PRO A 563 27.15 -18.53 29.72
CA PRO A 563 26.02 -19.20 30.35
C PRO A 563 24.94 -18.19 30.73
N ALA A 564 23.68 -18.59 30.60
CA ALA A 564 22.56 -17.72 30.94
C ALA A 564 22.57 -17.36 32.44
N ASP A 565 22.06 -16.19 32.76
CA ASP A 565 21.99 -15.71 34.14
C ASP A 565 21.00 -16.50 34.98
N ILE A 566 19.86 -16.88 34.38
CA ILE A 566 18.78 -17.59 35.07
C ILE A 566 18.17 -18.70 34.20
N LEU A 567 17.54 -19.68 34.85
CA LEU A 567 16.74 -20.71 34.20
C LEU A 567 15.24 -20.37 34.33
N ILE A 568 14.49 -20.50 33.24
CA ILE A 568 13.03 -20.39 33.23
C ILE A 568 12.46 -21.77 32.97
N ILE A 569 11.72 -22.33 33.93
CA ILE A 569 10.94 -23.54 33.72
C ILE A 569 9.52 -23.14 33.30
N ASN A 570 9.14 -23.55 32.09
CA ASN A 570 7.77 -23.44 31.59
C ASN A 570 6.99 -24.72 31.92
N ARG A 571 6.14 -24.66 32.96
CA ARG A 571 5.20 -25.73 33.35
C ARG A 571 3.78 -25.51 32.85
N ASP A 572 3.55 -24.62 31.88
CA ASP A 572 2.29 -24.66 31.15
C ASP A 572 2.23 -25.96 30.35
N ASN A 573 1.15 -26.73 30.52
CA ASN A 573 1.01 -28.05 29.89
C ASN A 573 0.95 -28.01 28.35
N GLU A 574 0.82 -26.82 27.75
CA GLU A 574 0.89 -26.58 26.30
C GLU A 574 2.16 -25.79 25.89
N GLY A 575 3.08 -25.52 26.83
CA GLY A 575 4.32 -24.79 26.56
C GLY A 575 4.13 -23.32 26.19
N ARG A 576 3.02 -22.69 26.59
CA ARG A 576 2.70 -21.29 26.26
C ARG A 576 3.38 -20.29 27.18
N TYR A 577 3.21 -19.01 26.88
CA TYR A 577 3.48 -17.84 27.73
C TYR A 577 4.95 -17.47 28.04
N ALA A 578 5.94 -18.22 27.55
CA ALA A 578 7.36 -17.92 27.79
C ALA A 578 7.77 -16.49 27.38
N GLU A 579 7.17 -15.96 26.31
CA GLU A 579 7.43 -14.61 25.83
C GLU A 579 7.11 -13.51 26.84
N TYR A 580 6.19 -13.75 27.78
CA TYR A 580 5.80 -12.77 28.81
C TYR A 580 6.84 -12.65 29.92
N TYR A 581 7.77 -13.60 30.02
CA TYR A 581 8.93 -13.56 30.90
C TYR A 581 10.18 -13.12 30.11
N ALA A 582 10.38 -13.70 28.92
CA ALA A 582 11.49 -13.38 28.01
C ALA A 582 11.60 -11.87 27.69
N LYS A 583 10.51 -11.24 27.20
CA LYS A 583 10.52 -9.83 26.78
C LYS A 583 10.95 -8.85 27.90
N PRO A 584 10.41 -8.96 29.13
CA PRO A 584 10.93 -8.22 30.28
C PRO A 584 12.42 -8.44 30.55
N LEU A 585 12.88 -9.70 30.53
CA LEU A 585 14.28 -10.05 30.83
C LEU A 585 15.23 -9.50 29.77
N ASP A 586 14.87 -9.60 28.49
CA ASP A 586 15.60 -8.96 27.38
C ASP A 586 15.74 -7.45 27.62
N SER A 587 14.65 -6.80 28.08
CA SER A 587 14.62 -5.36 28.39
C SER A 587 15.40 -4.97 29.65
N LEU A 588 15.76 -5.94 30.48
CA LEU A 588 16.56 -5.79 31.69
C LEU A 588 18.02 -6.25 31.47
N ASN A 589 18.38 -6.69 30.25
CA ASN A 589 19.66 -7.30 29.92
C ASN A 589 20.01 -8.51 30.83
N VAL A 590 19.00 -9.28 31.26
CA VAL A 590 19.19 -10.53 32.01
C VAL A 590 19.09 -11.68 31.02
N THR A 591 20.16 -12.46 30.88
CA THR A 591 20.16 -13.61 29.98
C THR A 591 19.44 -14.79 30.63
N TYR A 592 18.70 -15.58 29.84
CA TYR A 592 17.93 -16.70 30.35
C TYR A 592 17.95 -17.89 29.39
N LYS A 593 17.65 -19.07 29.93
CA LYS A 593 17.32 -20.25 29.14
C LYS A 593 15.94 -20.74 29.51
N VAL A 594 15.10 -21.01 28.51
CA VAL A 594 13.78 -21.59 28.73
C VAL A 594 13.86 -23.11 28.59
N TRP A 595 13.38 -23.82 29.61
CA TRP A 595 13.21 -25.26 29.59
C TRP A 595 11.73 -25.59 29.77
N ALA A 596 11.15 -26.28 28.80
CA ALA A 596 9.74 -26.67 28.82
C ALA A 596 9.65 -28.20 28.90
N PRO A 597 9.33 -28.78 30.07
CA PRO A 597 9.32 -30.23 30.23
C PRO A 597 8.35 -30.98 29.32
N VAL A 598 7.27 -30.32 28.87
CA VAL A 598 6.35 -30.86 27.86
C VAL A 598 7.07 -31.24 26.56
N ASN A 599 8.14 -30.53 26.20
CA ASN A 599 8.92 -30.74 24.97
C ASN A 599 10.27 -31.43 25.23
N GLN A 600 10.86 -31.24 26.41
CA GLN A 600 12.27 -31.57 26.68
C GLN A 600 12.45 -32.60 27.82
N GLY A 601 11.36 -33.01 28.49
CA GLY A 601 11.42 -33.82 29.70
C GLY A 601 11.83 -33.02 30.95
N ILE A 602 11.92 -33.67 32.11
CA ILE A 602 12.28 -33.01 33.37
C ILE A 602 13.69 -32.42 33.26
N PHE A 603 13.86 -31.17 33.72
CA PHE A 603 15.15 -30.50 33.70
C PHE A 603 16.19 -31.30 34.51
N PRO A 604 17.40 -31.54 33.98
CA PRO A 604 18.46 -32.22 34.73
C PRO A 604 19.07 -31.27 35.78
N PHE A 605 18.49 -31.23 36.99
CA PHE A 605 18.88 -30.31 38.07
C PHE A 605 20.37 -30.36 38.46
N SER A 606 21.09 -31.43 38.16
CA SER A 606 22.55 -31.48 38.31
C SER A 606 23.30 -30.41 37.51
N ARG A 607 22.67 -29.85 36.47
CA ARG A 607 23.23 -28.83 35.57
C ARG A 607 22.88 -27.39 35.96
N ILE A 608 22.13 -27.17 37.05
CA ILE A 608 21.75 -25.80 37.47
C ILE A 608 22.95 -24.92 37.82
N ASN A 609 24.04 -25.53 38.31
CA ASN A 609 25.27 -24.82 38.66
C ASN A 609 26.08 -24.37 37.44
N GLU A 610 25.65 -24.71 36.22
CA GLU A 610 26.26 -24.24 34.98
C GLU A 610 25.76 -22.83 34.60
N PHE A 611 24.66 -22.36 35.18
CA PHE A 611 24.12 -21.00 35.00
C PHE A 611 24.89 -19.99 35.86
N ASN A 612 24.97 -18.71 35.44
CA ASN A 612 25.74 -17.71 36.20
C ASN A 612 25.16 -17.46 37.60
N ASN A 613 23.84 -17.61 37.75
CA ASN A 613 23.17 -17.55 39.03
C ASN A 613 22.33 -18.80 39.24
N SER A 614 22.39 -19.36 40.46
CA SER A 614 21.52 -20.45 40.91
C SER A 614 20.09 -19.95 41.16
N THR A 615 19.44 -19.45 40.11
CA THR A 615 18.11 -18.83 40.15
C THR A 615 17.18 -19.46 39.12
N ILE A 616 15.99 -19.86 39.56
CA ILE A 616 14.95 -20.46 38.74
C ILE A 616 13.69 -19.57 38.79
N ILE A 617 13.13 -19.26 37.62
CA ILE A 617 11.75 -18.79 37.48
C ILE A 617 10.91 -19.99 37.06
N TRP A 618 9.98 -20.39 37.91
CA TRP A 618 9.04 -21.47 37.69
C TRP A 618 7.64 -20.89 37.47
N TYR A 619 7.07 -21.08 36.28
CA TYR A 619 5.70 -20.65 36.04
C TYR A 619 4.84 -21.73 35.43
N THR A 620 3.54 -21.70 35.75
CA THR A 620 2.59 -22.76 35.37
C THR A 620 1.56 -22.34 34.33
N GLY A 621 1.44 -21.04 34.04
CA GLY A 621 0.56 -20.55 32.99
C GLY A 621 -0.90 -20.91 33.23
N ARG A 622 -1.45 -21.80 32.41
CA ARG A 622 -2.81 -22.35 32.52
C ARG A 622 -2.88 -23.79 33.02
N ALA A 623 -1.78 -24.35 33.52
CA ALA A 623 -1.84 -25.69 34.09
C ALA A 623 -2.82 -25.75 35.28
N GLU A 624 -3.67 -26.76 35.28
CA GLU A 624 -4.59 -27.11 36.37
C GLU A 624 -4.08 -28.29 37.19
N ILE A 625 -3.26 -29.13 36.56
CA ILE A 625 -2.61 -30.32 37.15
C ILE A 625 -1.19 -30.41 36.62
N ASP A 626 -0.34 -31.16 37.32
CA ASP A 626 1.08 -31.31 37.04
C ASP A 626 1.81 -29.96 37.07
N ASN A 627 1.38 -29.01 37.90
CA ASN A 627 2.04 -27.72 38.09
C ASN A 627 3.48 -27.92 38.60
N ILE A 628 3.66 -28.88 39.52
CA ILE A 628 4.96 -29.35 40.02
C ILE A 628 4.84 -30.83 40.39
N THR A 629 5.41 -31.71 39.57
CA THR A 629 5.35 -33.16 39.83
C THR A 629 6.12 -33.54 41.10
N PRO A 630 5.82 -34.69 41.76
CA PRO A 630 6.56 -35.12 42.95
C PRO A 630 8.08 -35.21 42.74
N GLN A 631 8.52 -35.66 41.55
CA GLN A 631 9.94 -35.73 41.19
C GLN A 631 10.58 -34.34 41.07
N GLU A 632 9.84 -33.36 40.55
CA GLU A 632 10.30 -31.97 40.47
C GLU A 632 10.32 -31.31 41.85
N GLN A 633 9.35 -31.62 42.73
CA GLN A 633 9.37 -31.16 44.12
C GLN A 633 10.62 -31.68 44.85
N GLU A 634 10.95 -32.96 44.73
CA GLU A 634 12.20 -33.52 45.29
C GLU A 634 13.45 -32.79 44.75
N SER A 635 13.47 -32.49 43.45
CA SER A 635 14.59 -31.80 42.82
C SER A 635 14.71 -30.34 43.25
N LEU A 636 13.58 -29.64 43.41
CA LEU A 636 13.52 -28.26 43.90
C LEU A 636 13.91 -28.16 45.37
N MET A 637 13.51 -29.12 46.22
CA MET A 637 13.96 -29.18 47.61
C MET A 637 15.48 -29.29 47.70
N VAL A 638 16.08 -30.20 46.92
CA VAL A 638 17.55 -30.33 46.85
C VAL A 638 18.21 -29.06 46.31
N PHE A 639 17.61 -28.40 45.32
CA PHE A 639 18.12 -27.13 44.80
C PHE A 639 18.10 -26.03 45.87
N LEU A 640 17.02 -25.92 46.64
CA LEU A 640 16.89 -24.95 47.74
C LEU A 640 17.86 -25.29 48.88
N ASP A 641 18.02 -26.56 49.26
CA ASP A 641 19.03 -26.98 50.26
C ASP A 641 20.47 -26.55 49.89
N ASN A 642 20.73 -26.31 48.60
CA ASN A 642 22.02 -25.83 48.08
C ASN A 642 22.05 -24.30 47.85
N SER A 643 21.34 -23.51 48.67
CA SER A 643 21.25 -22.03 48.57
C SER A 643 20.59 -21.51 47.28
N GLY A 644 19.72 -22.30 46.65
CA GLY A 644 19.02 -21.91 45.43
C GLY A 644 18.07 -20.73 45.62
N LYS A 645 17.78 -20.01 44.54
CA LYS A 645 16.78 -18.93 44.50
C LYS A 645 15.63 -19.32 43.58
N LEU A 646 14.40 -19.27 44.07
CA LEU A 646 13.22 -19.72 43.34
C LEU A 646 12.14 -18.66 43.34
N LEU A 647 11.80 -18.15 42.15
CA LEU A 647 10.53 -17.45 41.91
C LEU A 647 9.53 -18.46 41.38
N ILE A 648 8.46 -18.71 42.12
CA ILE A 648 7.36 -19.57 41.70
C ILE A 648 6.08 -18.75 41.55
N THR A 649 5.42 -18.88 40.40
CA THR A 649 4.28 -18.03 40.03
C THR A 649 3.29 -18.78 39.17
N GLY A 650 2.00 -18.67 39.48
CA GLY A 650 0.97 -19.33 38.70
C GLY A 650 -0.35 -19.44 39.45
N GLN A 651 -1.36 -19.87 38.72
CA GLN A 651 -2.64 -20.29 39.27
C GLN A 651 -2.59 -21.79 39.62
N ASN A 652 -3.54 -22.25 40.46
CA ASN A 652 -3.71 -23.65 40.86
C ASN A 652 -2.51 -24.31 41.58
N ILE A 653 -1.45 -23.57 41.94
CA ILE A 653 -0.28 -24.16 42.58
C ILE A 653 -0.65 -24.62 43.98
N GLY A 654 -1.26 -23.75 44.79
CA GLY A 654 -1.70 -24.08 46.13
C GLY A 654 -2.81 -25.11 46.11
N GLU A 655 -3.78 -24.99 45.21
CA GLU A 655 -4.85 -25.97 45.01
C GLU A 655 -4.29 -27.40 44.82
N GLU A 656 -3.27 -27.56 43.97
CA GLU A 656 -2.70 -28.88 43.68
C GLU A 656 -1.76 -29.40 44.78
N ILE A 657 -0.82 -28.58 45.26
CA ILE A 657 0.31 -29.07 46.06
C ILE A 657 0.29 -28.66 47.53
N SER A 658 -0.80 -28.05 48.04
CA SER A 658 -0.89 -27.58 49.44
C SER A 658 -0.68 -28.65 50.52
N ALA A 659 -0.91 -29.92 50.19
CA ALA A 659 -0.70 -31.05 51.12
C ALA A 659 0.74 -31.61 51.10
N THR A 660 1.63 -31.04 50.28
CA THR A 660 3.00 -31.54 50.08
C THR A 660 3.99 -30.89 51.05
N GLN A 661 5.06 -31.62 51.36
CA GLN A 661 6.15 -31.09 52.16
C GLN A 661 6.83 -29.88 51.49
N PHE A 662 6.96 -29.89 50.17
CA PHE A 662 7.54 -28.78 49.43
C PHE A 662 6.75 -27.48 49.67
N TYR A 663 5.43 -27.54 49.66
CA TYR A 663 4.58 -26.36 49.87
C TYR A 663 4.68 -25.83 51.31
N THR A 664 4.66 -26.72 52.32
CA THR A 664 4.65 -26.29 53.73
C THR A 664 6.04 -25.95 54.25
N ASP A 665 7.06 -26.73 53.91
CA ASP A 665 8.39 -26.66 54.55
C ASP A 665 9.40 -25.84 53.75
N TYR A 666 9.17 -25.62 52.44
CA TYR A 666 10.09 -24.85 51.58
C TYR A 666 9.46 -23.57 51.04
N LEU A 667 8.20 -23.60 50.59
CA LEU A 667 7.50 -22.36 50.21
C LEU A 667 6.99 -21.58 51.44
N HIS A 668 6.88 -22.24 52.60
CA HIS A 668 6.32 -21.66 53.83
C HIS A 668 4.93 -21.03 53.59
N ALA A 669 4.11 -21.75 52.81
CA ALA A 669 2.80 -21.30 52.35
C ALA A 669 1.66 -22.13 52.97
N LEU A 670 0.52 -21.48 53.17
CA LEU A 670 -0.77 -22.09 53.50
C LEU A 670 -1.79 -21.68 52.44
N LEU A 671 -2.56 -22.63 51.90
CA LEU A 671 -3.69 -22.30 51.03
C LEU A 671 -4.89 -21.85 51.87
N VAL A 672 -5.41 -20.66 51.58
CA VAL A 672 -6.60 -20.10 52.25
C VAL A 672 -7.86 -20.30 51.40
N SER A 673 -7.74 -20.06 50.08
CA SER A 673 -8.84 -20.22 49.11
C SER A 673 -8.24 -20.48 47.72
N ASP A 674 -8.95 -21.27 46.92
CA ASP A 674 -8.57 -21.68 45.56
C ASP A 674 -8.88 -20.63 44.48
N SER A 675 -9.80 -19.70 44.74
CA SER A 675 -10.16 -18.67 43.76
C SER A 675 -10.47 -17.30 44.35
N ILE A 676 -10.20 -16.26 43.57
CA ILE A 676 -10.58 -14.87 43.86
C ILE A 676 -10.90 -14.08 42.58
N HIS A 677 -11.91 -13.19 42.66
CA HIS A 677 -12.33 -12.32 41.55
C HIS A 677 -11.72 -10.91 41.58
N ALA A 678 -10.74 -10.64 42.45
CA ALA A 678 -10.09 -9.34 42.59
C ALA A 678 -9.22 -9.00 41.36
N LEU A 679 -9.24 -7.77 40.86
CA LEU A 679 -8.52 -7.42 39.63
C LEU A 679 -7.07 -6.91 39.88
N PRO A 680 -6.83 -6.02 40.86
CA PRO A 680 -5.49 -5.59 41.22
C PRO A 680 -4.89 -6.38 42.40
N CYS A 681 -3.57 -6.28 42.56
CA CYS A 681 -2.88 -6.54 43.83
C CYS A 681 -2.23 -5.26 44.37
N TYR A 682 -2.15 -5.16 45.69
CA TYR A 682 -1.62 -4.05 46.46
C TYR A 682 -0.46 -4.54 47.33
N PRO A 683 0.69 -3.86 47.30
CA PRO A 683 1.81 -4.22 48.15
C PRO A 683 1.56 -3.81 49.60
N ASP A 684 2.14 -4.55 50.54
CA ASP A 684 2.30 -4.09 51.92
C ASP A 684 3.54 -3.19 52.02
N THR A 685 3.30 -1.89 52.16
CA THR A 685 4.37 -0.89 52.25
C THR A 685 5.21 -0.99 53.52
N LEU A 686 4.82 -1.83 54.49
CA LEU A 686 5.62 -2.13 55.69
C LEU A 686 6.53 -3.36 55.51
N ASP A 687 6.29 -4.18 54.48
CA ASP A 687 7.14 -5.31 54.14
C ASP A 687 8.38 -4.86 53.36
N ALA A 688 9.51 -5.56 53.54
CA ALA A 688 10.79 -5.20 52.96
C ALA A 688 10.83 -5.31 51.42
N LEU A 689 10.11 -6.27 50.84
CA LEU A 689 9.92 -6.39 49.39
C LEU A 689 8.71 -5.55 48.96
N GLY A 690 7.63 -5.57 49.74
CA GLY A 690 6.40 -4.82 49.44
C GLY A 690 6.64 -3.31 49.31
N GLN A 691 7.52 -2.71 50.10
CA GLN A 691 7.82 -1.27 50.04
C GLN A 691 8.45 -0.79 48.72
N SER A 692 9.06 -1.67 47.91
CA SER A 692 9.64 -1.29 46.61
C SER A 692 8.65 -1.41 45.46
N LEU A 693 7.47 -1.99 45.72
CA LEU A 693 6.45 -2.25 44.72
C LEU A 693 5.39 -1.14 44.68
N ASP A 694 4.73 -1.01 43.53
CA ASP A 694 3.45 -0.28 43.38
C ASP A 694 2.35 -1.29 43.01
N ARG A 695 1.08 -0.88 43.10
CA ARG A 695 -0.06 -1.75 42.78
C ARG A 695 0.07 -2.30 41.36
N ILE A 696 -0.22 -3.59 41.22
CA ILE A 696 -0.20 -4.30 39.93
C ILE A 696 -1.60 -4.72 39.52
N TRP A 697 -1.81 -4.89 38.21
CA TRP A 697 -3.08 -5.35 37.67
C TRP A 697 -2.93 -6.77 37.14
N THR A 698 -3.53 -7.76 37.80
CA THR A 698 -3.29 -9.19 37.56
C THR A 698 -4.35 -9.87 36.69
N VAL A 699 -5.29 -9.09 36.13
CA VAL A 699 -6.36 -9.57 35.23
C VAL A 699 -6.45 -8.67 33.99
N GLY A 700 -5.71 -9.00 32.94
CA GLY A 700 -5.74 -8.23 31.68
C GLY A 700 -4.49 -8.32 30.81
N GLY A 701 -3.42 -8.95 31.29
CA GLY A 701 -2.22 -9.22 30.49
C GLY A 701 -2.53 -10.21 29.36
N VAL A 702 -2.62 -11.49 29.71
CA VAL A 702 -3.01 -12.58 28.79
C VAL A 702 -4.46 -13.04 29.00
N ALA A 703 -5.14 -12.48 30.01
CA ALA A 703 -6.50 -12.88 30.44
C ALA A 703 -6.62 -14.40 30.65
N ASN A 704 -5.56 -15.02 31.20
CA ASN A 704 -5.45 -16.47 31.35
C ASN A 704 -5.61 -16.96 32.81
N GLN A 705 -5.82 -16.05 33.77
CA GLN A 705 -5.89 -16.35 35.20
C GLN A 705 -7.34 -16.49 35.68
N TYR A 706 -7.76 -17.72 35.95
CA TYR A 706 -9.12 -18.06 36.38
C TYR A 706 -9.17 -18.58 37.83
N SER A 707 -8.07 -19.16 38.33
CA SER A 707 -8.01 -19.82 39.65
C SER A 707 -6.79 -19.36 40.46
N ARG A 708 -6.81 -18.08 40.83
CA ARG A 708 -5.71 -17.48 41.59
C ARG A 708 -5.85 -17.81 43.06
N ASP A 709 -4.83 -18.44 43.61
CA ASP A 709 -4.77 -18.87 45.00
C ASP A 709 -4.70 -17.65 45.94
N ILE A 710 -5.51 -17.69 47.00
CA ILE A 710 -5.29 -16.87 48.21
C ILE A 710 -4.41 -17.69 49.13
N ILE A 711 -3.23 -17.15 49.45
CA ILE A 711 -2.21 -17.83 50.24
C ILE A 711 -1.99 -17.11 51.57
N ALA A 712 -1.35 -17.78 52.53
CA ALA A 712 -0.93 -17.19 53.80
C ALA A 712 0.44 -17.72 54.23
N SER A 713 1.09 -16.97 55.13
CA SER A 713 2.32 -17.42 55.79
C SER A 713 2.02 -18.49 56.84
N ASP A 714 2.93 -19.47 56.98
CA ASP A 714 2.94 -20.44 58.08
C ASP A 714 3.44 -19.85 59.41
N GLY A 715 3.87 -18.58 59.40
CA GLY A 715 4.51 -17.87 60.51
C GLY A 715 6.01 -17.60 60.30
N ASN A 716 6.65 -18.24 59.31
CA ASN A 716 8.06 -18.06 58.98
C ASN A 716 8.26 -17.19 57.72
N SER A 717 7.37 -17.29 56.72
CA SER A 717 7.42 -16.43 55.53
C SER A 717 6.82 -15.05 55.75
N HIS A 718 7.18 -14.11 54.89
CA HIS A 718 6.69 -12.74 54.89
C HIS A 718 5.66 -12.53 53.78
N GLN A 719 4.54 -11.88 54.10
CA GLN A 719 3.49 -11.56 53.13
C GLN A 719 3.71 -10.14 52.59
N PHE A 720 3.94 -10.00 51.29
CA PHE A 720 4.32 -8.72 50.69
C PHE A 720 3.28 -8.14 49.73
N LEU A 721 2.31 -8.95 49.28
CA LEU A 721 1.35 -8.58 48.25
C LEU A 721 -0.03 -9.17 48.53
N TYR A 722 -1.09 -8.40 48.25
CA TYR A 722 -2.47 -8.72 48.60
C TYR A 722 -3.45 -8.38 47.47
N TYR A 723 -4.56 -9.09 47.36
CA TYR A 723 -5.60 -8.83 46.33
C TYR A 723 -6.52 -7.63 46.64
N GLU A 724 -6.34 -6.98 47.79
CA GLU A 724 -7.20 -5.88 48.22
C GLU A 724 -6.48 -4.88 49.13
N THR A 725 -7.00 -3.66 49.21
CA THR A 725 -6.40 -2.57 50.00
C THR A 725 -6.47 -2.77 51.51
N ALA A 726 -7.33 -3.70 51.98
CA ALA A 726 -7.42 -4.06 53.40
C ALA A 726 -6.29 -4.98 53.85
N LEU A 727 -5.47 -5.49 52.91
CA LEU A 727 -4.35 -6.41 53.16
C LEU A 727 -4.77 -7.69 53.91
N THR A 728 -5.92 -8.26 53.54
CA THR A 728 -6.46 -9.49 54.16
C THR A 728 -6.29 -10.74 53.30
N ASN A 729 -6.56 -10.66 52.00
CA ASN A 729 -6.34 -11.76 51.06
C ASN A 729 -4.95 -11.67 50.42
N CYS A 730 -3.98 -12.40 50.96
CA CYS A 730 -2.59 -12.37 50.47
C CYS A 730 -2.44 -13.13 49.14
N SER A 731 -1.63 -12.56 48.24
CA SER A 731 -1.34 -13.04 46.89
C SER A 731 0.14 -13.32 46.64
N GLY A 732 1.03 -12.86 47.52
CA GLY A 732 2.47 -13.07 47.40
C GLY A 732 3.17 -13.16 48.75
N ILE A 733 4.04 -14.15 48.88
CA ILE A 733 4.94 -14.35 50.03
C ILE A 733 6.40 -14.48 49.59
N TRP A 734 7.32 -14.16 50.50
CA TRP A 734 8.74 -14.47 50.34
C TRP A 734 9.33 -15.10 51.61
N TYR A 735 10.36 -15.91 51.44
CA TYR A 735 11.10 -16.52 52.55
C TYR A 735 12.60 -16.58 52.25
N ASN A 736 13.41 -16.26 53.26
CA ASN A 736 14.85 -16.42 53.24
C ASN A 736 15.26 -17.34 54.40
N ASP A 737 15.79 -18.52 54.08
CA ASP A 737 16.22 -19.46 55.12
C ASP A 737 17.51 -18.96 55.79
N PRO A 738 17.53 -18.77 57.13
CA PRO A 738 18.70 -18.22 57.82
C PRO A 738 19.88 -19.18 57.94
N VAL A 739 19.69 -20.49 57.68
CA VAL A 739 20.70 -21.55 57.82
C VAL A 739 21.20 -22.01 56.45
N LEU A 740 20.28 -22.37 55.55
CA LEU A 740 20.54 -22.87 54.21
C LEU A 740 20.68 -21.74 53.18
N ASN A 741 20.31 -20.50 53.56
CA ASN A 741 20.48 -19.29 52.74
C ASN A 741 19.79 -19.35 51.37
N TYR A 742 18.76 -20.19 51.23
CA TYR A 742 17.91 -20.22 50.04
C TYR A 742 16.88 -19.10 50.09
N GLN A 743 16.39 -18.69 48.92
CA GLN A 743 15.41 -17.61 48.79
C GLN A 743 14.25 -18.07 47.93
N VAL A 744 13.03 -17.82 48.40
CA VAL A 744 11.80 -18.15 47.67
C VAL A 744 10.91 -16.92 47.60
N ILE A 745 10.33 -16.69 46.42
CA ILE A 745 9.18 -15.79 46.22
C ILE A 745 8.07 -16.63 45.59
N TYR A 746 6.90 -16.67 46.22
CA TYR A 746 5.72 -17.34 45.69
C TYR A 746 4.59 -16.34 45.46
N CYS A 747 4.09 -16.28 44.21
CA CYS A 747 2.87 -15.55 43.85
C CYS A 747 1.75 -16.54 43.46
N GLY A 748 0.60 -16.44 44.12
CA GLY A 748 -0.61 -17.23 43.82
C GLY A 748 -1.33 -16.85 42.52
N PHE A 749 -0.64 -16.15 41.62
CA PHE A 749 -1.08 -15.78 40.29
C PHE A 749 0.12 -15.83 39.34
N GLY A 750 -0.17 -16.01 38.06
CA GLY A 750 0.82 -15.95 36.98
C GLY A 750 1.27 -14.52 36.64
N ILE A 751 2.58 -14.25 36.71
CA ILE A 751 3.17 -12.95 36.35
C ILE A 751 2.91 -12.57 34.89
N GLU A 752 2.70 -13.54 34.00
CA GLU A 752 2.29 -13.27 32.62
C GLU A 752 1.00 -12.43 32.56
N ALA A 753 0.14 -12.51 33.57
CA ALA A 753 -1.11 -11.76 33.64
C ALA A 753 -0.97 -10.30 34.07
N VAL A 754 0.19 -9.91 34.60
CA VAL A 754 0.47 -8.52 35.01
C VAL A 754 0.40 -7.61 33.78
N HIS A 755 -0.57 -6.71 33.77
CA HIS A 755 -0.89 -5.84 32.64
C HIS A 755 -0.27 -4.45 32.81
N ASN A 756 0.38 -3.95 31.76
CA ASN A 756 0.89 -2.59 31.74
C ASN A 756 -0.25 -1.59 31.43
N ARG A 757 -0.76 -0.91 32.46
CA ARG A 757 -1.81 0.13 32.32
C ARG A 757 -1.50 1.37 33.16
N PRO A 758 -1.98 2.57 32.78
CA PRO A 758 -1.77 3.78 33.54
C PRO A 758 -2.17 3.64 35.01
N GLY A 759 -1.26 4.03 35.90
CA GLY A 759 -1.45 4.01 37.35
C GLY A 759 -1.24 2.65 38.02
N TYR A 760 -0.62 1.69 37.32
CA TYR A 760 -0.18 0.39 37.86
C TYR A 760 1.25 0.10 37.40
N MET A 761 2.00 -0.64 38.21
CA MET A 761 3.36 -1.08 37.89
C MET A 761 3.34 -2.03 36.69
N SER A 762 4.31 -1.87 35.79
CA SER A 762 4.43 -2.72 34.60
C SER A 762 4.97 -4.11 34.96
N ARG A 763 4.70 -5.13 34.12
CA ARG A 763 5.28 -6.48 34.31
C ARG A 763 6.81 -6.44 34.37
N LYS A 764 7.43 -5.60 33.54
CA LYS A 764 8.89 -5.44 33.51
C LYS A 764 9.40 -4.95 34.86
N ASP A 765 8.81 -3.89 35.38
CA ASP A 765 9.26 -3.29 36.64
C ASP A 765 8.98 -4.23 37.81
N PHE A 766 7.82 -4.92 37.81
CA PHE A 766 7.52 -5.94 38.81
C PHE A 766 8.57 -7.05 38.82
N LEU A 767 8.88 -7.63 37.65
CA LEU A 767 9.91 -8.67 37.55
C LEU A 767 11.30 -8.14 37.92
N ALA A 768 11.61 -6.88 37.60
CA ALA A 768 12.88 -6.25 37.96
C ALA A 768 13.07 -6.21 39.48
N GLU A 769 12.06 -5.79 40.23
CA GLU A 769 12.10 -5.73 41.69
C GLU A 769 12.30 -7.12 42.32
N LEU A 770 11.64 -8.16 41.79
CA LEU A 770 11.84 -9.54 42.26
C LEU A 770 13.27 -10.06 41.97
N LEU A 771 13.85 -9.68 40.82
CA LEU A 771 15.20 -10.07 40.45
C LEU A 771 16.27 -9.27 41.20
N GLU A 772 15.99 -8.01 41.53
CA GLU A 772 16.83 -7.19 42.41
C GLU A 772 16.84 -7.77 43.84
N TRP A 773 15.69 -8.25 44.33
CA TRP A 773 15.60 -8.97 45.61
C TRP A 773 16.54 -10.19 45.64
N PHE A 774 16.59 -10.95 44.54
CA PHE A 774 17.54 -12.05 44.37
C PHE A 774 18.98 -11.61 44.09
N GLY A 775 19.26 -10.31 43.98
CA GLY A 775 20.60 -9.77 43.71
C GLY A 775 21.12 -10.08 42.29
N ILE A 776 20.22 -10.30 41.33
CA ILE A 776 20.57 -10.58 39.92
C ILE A 776 20.83 -9.29 39.16
N LEU A 777 20.02 -8.27 39.39
CA LEU A 777 20.25 -6.96 38.81
C LEU A 777 21.43 -6.29 39.51
N LYS A 778 22.56 -6.16 38.80
CA LYS A 778 23.68 -5.33 39.24
C LYS A 778 23.35 -3.88 38.93
N ILE A 779 23.59 -2.95 39.87
CA ILE A 779 23.57 -1.51 39.61
C ILE A 779 24.65 -1.22 38.56
N GLN A 780 24.27 -1.24 37.29
CA GLN A 780 25.05 -0.66 36.21
C GLN A 780 24.55 0.77 36.02
N GLU A 781 25.46 1.74 36.09
CA GLU A 781 25.25 3.01 35.42
C GLU A 781 24.87 2.68 33.98
N TYR A 782 23.62 2.95 33.62
CA TYR A 782 23.08 2.72 32.30
C TYR A 782 24.04 3.28 31.25
N ASP A 783 24.62 2.40 30.45
CA ASP A 783 25.31 2.83 29.24
C ASP A 783 24.23 3.31 28.27
N LYS A 784 23.90 4.60 28.37
CA LYS A 784 22.85 5.28 27.61
C LYS A 784 23.02 5.04 26.10
N GLU A 785 24.21 4.69 25.59
CA GLU A 785 24.44 4.47 24.17
C GLU A 785 23.67 3.28 23.57
N GLN A 786 23.44 2.18 24.31
CA GLN A 786 22.88 0.97 23.72
C GLN A 786 21.33 1.00 23.62
N CYS A 787 20.66 1.67 24.56
CA CYS A 787 19.20 1.85 24.54
C CYS A 787 18.76 2.94 23.55
N ILE A 788 19.67 3.84 23.17
CA ILE A 788 19.38 5.00 22.34
C ILE A 788 19.48 4.68 20.83
N LYS A 789 20.26 3.68 20.42
CA LYS A 789 20.47 3.34 18.99
C LYS A 789 19.21 2.80 18.29
N TYR A 790 18.26 2.25 19.04
CA TYR A 790 16.99 1.72 18.53
C TYR A 790 15.89 2.77 18.39
N LEU A 791 16.09 4.00 18.89
CA LEU A 791 15.08 5.05 18.79
C LEU A 791 14.87 5.55 17.37
N PHE A 792 15.92 5.60 16.54
CA PHE A 792 15.85 6.15 15.19
C PHE A 792 16.35 5.17 14.14
N ARG A 793 15.54 4.91 13.12
CA ARG A 793 15.90 4.08 11.97
C ARG A 793 15.98 4.95 10.72
N ILE A 794 16.93 4.63 9.84
CA ILE A 794 17.02 5.26 8.52
C ILE A 794 17.02 4.19 7.43
N TYR A 795 16.28 4.41 6.35
CA TYR A 795 16.32 3.55 5.18
C TYR A 795 15.85 4.29 3.91
N PRO A 796 16.24 3.86 2.71
CA PRO A 796 17.31 2.89 2.45
C PRO A 796 18.69 3.47 2.82
N ASN A 797 19.65 2.59 3.12
CA ASN A 797 21.04 2.95 3.35
C ASN A 797 21.94 1.78 2.90
N PRO A 798 22.66 1.87 1.76
CA PRO A 798 22.87 3.07 0.94
C PRO A 798 21.60 3.66 0.31
N ALA A 799 21.57 4.98 0.16
CA ALA A 799 20.43 5.75 -0.32
C ALA A 799 20.66 6.27 -1.74
N TYR A 800 19.68 6.06 -2.63
CA TYR A 800 19.75 6.49 -4.03
C TYR A 800 19.05 7.84 -4.30
N ASN A 801 17.76 7.94 -3.90
CA ASN A 801 16.93 9.12 -4.12
C ASN A 801 16.59 9.87 -2.82
N GLU A 802 16.34 9.12 -1.76
CA GLU A 802 15.90 9.66 -0.47
C GLU A 802 16.34 8.77 0.69
N VAL A 803 16.37 9.35 1.89
CA VAL A 803 16.50 8.64 3.15
C VAL A 803 15.24 8.92 3.97
N ASN A 804 14.46 7.89 4.25
CA ASN A 804 13.38 7.93 5.23
C ASN A 804 13.98 7.77 6.63
N ILE A 805 13.49 8.57 7.57
CA ILE A 805 13.93 8.65 8.96
C ILE A 805 12.71 8.42 9.85
N TYR A 806 12.80 7.42 10.73
CA TYR A 806 11.72 6.98 11.63
C TYR A 806 12.13 7.15 13.08
N SER A 807 11.17 7.49 13.93
CA SER A 807 11.28 7.36 15.39
C SER A 807 10.43 6.17 15.85
N SER A 808 10.93 5.34 16.76
CA SER A 808 10.12 4.24 17.33
C SER A 808 8.94 4.78 18.15
N SER A 809 7.74 4.21 18.01
CA SER A 809 6.47 4.69 18.55
C SER A 809 6.35 4.69 20.08
N ASN A 810 7.29 4.08 20.81
CA ASN A 810 7.19 3.90 22.28
C ASN A 810 7.90 5.00 23.09
N VAL A 811 8.47 6.04 22.46
CA VAL A 811 9.06 7.18 23.17
C VAL A 811 8.57 8.49 22.54
N VAL A 812 7.66 9.19 23.22
CA VAL A 812 7.22 10.54 22.82
C VAL A 812 8.33 11.54 23.15
N LEU A 813 9.31 11.70 22.26
CA LEU A 813 10.27 12.80 22.34
C LEU A 813 9.56 14.09 21.92
N GLN A 814 9.29 14.98 22.87
CA GLN A 814 8.47 16.17 22.63
C GLN A 814 9.17 17.22 21.72
N LYS A 815 10.51 17.20 21.61
CA LYS A 815 11.29 18.13 20.76
C LYS A 815 12.59 17.49 20.26
N VAL A 816 12.68 17.25 18.94
CA VAL A 816 13.92 16.74 18.29
C VAL A 816 14.43 17.75 17.27
N SER A 817 15.75 17.88 17.14
CA SER A 817 16.42 18.57 16.05
C SER A 817 17.24 17.59 15.22
N ILE A 818 17.05 17.59 13.90
CA ILE A 818 17.75 16.69 12.97
C ILE A 818 18.58 17.50 11.99
N LYS A 819 19.88 17.22 11.98
CA LYS A 819 20.90 17.94 11.18
C LYS A 819 21.74 16.95 10.39
N ILE A 820 22.16 17.35 9.20
CA ILE A 820 22.94 16.52 8.30
C ILE A 820 24.31 17.13 8.11
N TYR A 821 25.34 16.31 8.22
CA TYR A 821 26.74 16.70 8.08
C TYR A 821 27.42 15.85 7.02
N ASP A 822 28.40 16.42 6.33
CA ASP A 822 29.35 15.64 5.52
C ASP A 822 30.54 15.14 6.36
N THR A 823 31.45 14.39 5.74
CA THR A 823 32.64 13.84 6.41
C THR A 823 33.63 14.88 6.94
N SER A 824 33.54 16.14 6.50
CA SER A 824 34.35 17.24 7.03
C SER A 824 33.75 17.89 8.29
N GLY A 825 32.55 17.44 8.70
CA GLY A 825 31.79 18.05 9.78
C GLY A 825 31.04 19.31 9.37
N ARG A 826 30.97 19.63 8.06
CA ARG A 826 30.21 20.77 7.55
C ARG A 826 28.71 20.43 7.55
N LEU A 827 27.91 21.32 8.14
CA LEU A 827 26.45 21.23 8.15
C LEU A 827 25.89 21.42 6.72
N ILE A 828 25.24 20.40 6.21
CA ILE A 828 24.60 20.35 4.89
C ILE A 828 23.18 20.91 4.94
N LYS A 829 22.38 20.44 5.90
CA LYS A 829 20.97 20.81 6.06
C LYS A 829 20.47 20.52 7.47
N THR A 830 19.60 21.40 7.98
CA THR A 830 18.75 21.09 9.14
C THR A 830 17.39 20.66 8.61
N LEU A 831 16.98 19.41 8.88
CA LEU A 831 15.70 18.89 8.40
C LEU A 831 14.55 19.33 9.32
N VAL A 832 14.77 19.26 10.63
CA VAL A 832 13.79 19.61 11.67
C VAL A 832 14.53 20.31 12.81
N LYS A 833 13.85 21.26 13.45
CA LYS A 833 14.34 21.95 14.65
C LYS A 833 13.22 22.01 15.69
N GLU A 834 13.47 21.41 16.85
CA GLU A 834 12.59 21.45 18.03
C GLU A 834 11.13 21.08 17.76
N LYS A 835 10.88 20.02 16.98
CA LYS A 835 9.53 19.50 16.72
C LYS A 835 9.46 18.00 17.00
N PRO A 836 8.28 17.47 17.38
CA PRO A 836 8.04 16.03 17.38
C PRO A 836 8.10 15.48 15.94
N ILE A 837 8.53 14.23 15.80
CA ILE A 837 8.61 13.54 14.50
C ILE A 837 8.06 12.11 14.60
N ASP A 838 7.23 11.73 13.64
CA ASP A 838 6.86 10.31 13.40
C ASP A 838 7.69 9.76 12.22
N LYS A 839 7.62 10.47 11.09
CA LYS A 839 8.34 10.15 9.85
C LYS A 839 8.88 11.43 9.23
N LEU A 840 10.11 11.36 8.70
CA LEU A 840 10.77 12.46 8.02
C LEU A 840 11.56 11.93 6.82
N VAL A 841 11.61 12.69 5.73
CA VAL A 841 12.34 12.29 4.52
C VAL A 841 13.44 13.31 4.21
N TRP A 842 14.63 12.82 3.91
CA TRP A 842 15.71 13.60 3.31
C TRP A 842 15.92 13.22 1.85
N ASN A 843 15.49 14.09 0.94
CA ASN A 843 15.61 13.91 -0.52
C ASN A 843 17.04 14.18 -1.05
N LEU A 844 18.08 13.94 -0.23
CA LEU A 844 19.48 14.08 -0.60
C LEU A 844 19.85 15.47 -1.15
N GLN A 845 19.20 16.53 -0.62
CA GLN A 845 19.45 17.92 -0.99
C GLN A 845 20.03 18.72 0.17
N ASP A 846 20.91 19.68 -0.14
CA ASP A 846 21.42 20.68 0.78
C ASP A 846 20.39 21.78 1.11
N SER A 847 20.78 22.73 1.97
CA SER A 847 19.96 23.89 2.33
C SER A 847 19.60 24.83 1.17
N LYS A 848 20.28 24.72 0.01
CA LYS A 848 20.01 25.48 -1.22
C LYS A 848 19.24 24.66 -2.26
N ARG A 849 18.67 23.52 -1.87
CA ARG A 849 17.95 22.56 -2.75
C ARG A 849 18.82 21.95 -3.85
N ARG A 850 20.15 21.95 -3.67
CA ARG A 850 21.06 21.27 -4.59
C ARG A 850 21.27 19.85 -4.09
N CYS A 851 21.25 18.92 -5.01
CA CYS A 851 21.64 17.53 -4.79
C CYS A 851 23.02 17.43 -4.14
N VAL A 852 23.15 16.61 -3.10
CA VAL A 852 24.44 16.33 -2.48
C VAL A 852 25.19 15.27 -3.31
N PRO A 853 26.53 15.35 -3.41
CA PRO A 853 27.32 14.37 -4.18
C PRO A 853 27.34 12.98 -3.52
N ASN A 854 27.69 11.95 -4.31
CA ASN A 854 27.92 10.59 -3.81
C ASN A 854 28.97 10.61 -2.69
N GLY A 855 28.70 9.89 -1.60
CA GLY A 855 29.59 9.89 -0.45
C GLY A 855 28.90 9.57 0.87
N ILE A 856 29.66 9.70 1.95
CA ILE A 856 29.18 9.42 3.31
C ILE A 856 28.65 10.70 3.96
N TYR A 857 27.48 10.61 4.55
CA TYR A 857 26.85 11.67 5.33
C TYR A 857 26.47 11.15 6.72
N PHE A 858 26.37 12.09 7.65
CA PHE A 858 26.02 11.82 9.04
C PHE A 858 24.75 12.56 9.41
N ILE A 859 23.71 11.81 9.78
CA ILE A 859 22.45 12.36 10.28
C ILE A 859 22.55 12.39 11.80
N LYS A 860 22.55 13.61 12.35
CA LYS A 860 22.65 13.90 13.77
C LYS A 860 21.28 14.23 14.35
N PHE A 861 20.90 13.52 15.41
CA PHE A 861 19.69 13.73 16.19
C PHE A 861 20.06 14.37 17.52
N GLU A 862 19.41 15.47 17.87
CA GLU A 862 19.59 16.20 19.12
C GLU A 862 18.23 16.37 19.82
N ALA A 863 18.06 15.78 20.99
CA ALA A 863 16.84 15.90 21.82
C ALA A 863 17.22 15.83 23.30
N ASP A 864 16.91 16.86 24.09
CA ASP A 864 17.27 16.99 25.51
C ASP A 864 18.72 16.50 25.81
N ASP A 865 18.87 15.35 26.47
CA ASP A 865 20.16 14.74 26.85
C ASP A 865 20.66 13.67 25.85
N ILE A 866 20.01 13.51 24.70
CA ILE A 866 20.27 12.49 23.68
C ILE A 866 20.95 13.11 22.46
N ASN A 867 22.12 12.57 22.09
CA ASN A 867 22.84 12.93 20.87
C ASN A 867 23.23 11.68 20.09
N ILE A 868 22.65 11.48 18.91
CA ILE A 868 22.87 10.28 18.09
C ILE A 868 23.37 10.69 16.73
N ILE A 869 24.33 9.95 16.19
CA ILE A 869 24.80 10.11 14.83
C ILE A 869 24.64 8.79 14.09
N ILE A 870 23.87 8.81 12.99
CA ILE A 870 23.70 7.66 12.11
C ILE A 870 24.40 7.97 10.78
N LYS A 871 25.23 7.03 10.31
CA LYS A 871 25.91 7.10 9.02
C LYS A 871 24.96 6.69 7.91
N THR A 872 24.88 7.49 6.84
CA THR A 872 24.22 7.13 5.58
C THR A 872 25.19 7.24 4.42
N VAL A 873 25.13 6.27 3.50
CA VAL A 873 25.87 6.30 2.24
C VAL A 873 24.92 6.80 1.16
N VAL A 874 25.33 7.80 0.38
CA VAL A 874 24.59 8.30 -0.77
C VAL A 874 25.27 7.79 -2.04
N LEU A 875 24.51 7.05 -2.84
CA LEU A 875 24.91 6.54 -4.15
C LEU A 875 23.98 7.16 -5.18
N ARG A 876 24.50 7.52 -6.36
CA ARG A 876 23.73 7.95 -7.52
C ARG A 876 24.29 7.31 -8.75
#